data_AF-A0A8T0IPW6-F1
#
_entry.id   AF-A0A8T0IPW6-F1
#
_cell.length_a   1.000
_cell.length_b   1.000
_cell.length_c   1.000
_cell.angle_alpha   90.00
_cell.angle_beta   90.00
_cell.angle_gamma   90.00
#
_symmetry.space_group_name_H-M   'P 1'
#
loop_
_entity.id
_entity.type
_entity.pdbx_description
1 polymer ?
#
loop_
_entity_poly.entity_id
_entity_poly.type
_entity_poly.pdbx_seq_one_letter_code
_entity_poly.pdbx_strand_id
1 'polypeptide(L)'
;MAQLCIGWLFSSSESVKDDSQRSAEELVRLCKGTIAKSVQRLSEHCLMNKDQCVVLVKKLSETQDTLAFLLRSSVSDERKSPALQELHKILLKAEMHIHSSCIPGSQWLRAAIEQRDMKESFSKVIYEAQWHTIVLQSIMMDNPMESHSAFNVTLCNGLLYPMDEFSLRIAMKEDEKVLKDRLSSVKLDGSIHQGLAHQLLKQMTAVEDIQVPSSTSENTYQHTQAKKQTAVVGKDASRDENSVTSPLKLFFLNPQDLKNYLGGVLLGRGAFAEVRKLNLLGGKFAIKSFNLLHANESFIDEIAALQRLGHHPNIVSLFGYSRNNEEFFLIMEEMDMDLSKYLKLRRVNDDKLSDIETVALMLQIADGVRFIHSKGLVHGNLKSRKVLVTLTDPSGRSSSRISSAKNSDFGLTKIKEASLLHSNQTPNTGNAEWTAPEVITTDQGDIERAKFNSRFKADVYNFAIICSELLSEEDHYGELQSSETKKKVKASDISKLRPNLSENCPLRLASLIQSCWAEDSTARPEFSEICQELRYIKGLLLRGDQQMLQTKFVPNTIEQVPRENGTSDKEGKQSSHVASPKDIIRQGPWGREEPHKKTGLFDHAADSIKWIRLKYQQSPPGVGFLEVGYVEPDGQEHTEAYCKNIIGTTWRTIKFEPEEYIRQVSGSVGPHEVTVSDSRGKVDLFCVVSLTIHTNQRSYGPFGDESVGNRFRSGTGTVTGFFGASGVLLDKLGVWLIPDGEDAGDQSFLIEQ
;
A
#
# COMPACT_ATOMS: atom_id res chain seq x y z
N MET A 1 30.80 -19.79 -17.88
CA MET A 1 29.97 -18.59 -17.71
C MET A 1 28.83 -18.80 -16.70
N ALA A 2 27.94 -19.79 -16.85
CA ALA A 2 26.96 -20.13 -15.79
C ALA A 2 27.62 -20.59 -14.46
N GLN A 3 28.77 -21.27 -14.52
CA GLN A 3 29.59 -21.59 -13.34
C GLN A 3 30.31 -20.37 -12.73
N LEU A 4 30.49 -19.26 -13.45
CA LEU A 4 31.13 -18.05 -12.93
C LEU A 4 30.12 -17.17 -12.16
N CYS A 5 28.84 -17.18 -12.54
CA CYS A 5 27.78 -16.54 -11.76
C CYS A 5 27.44 -17.31 -10.47
N ILE A 6 27.55 -18.65 -10.49
CA ILE A 6 27.44 -19.45 -9.27
C ILE A 6 28.71 -19.28 -8.41
N GLY A 7 29.89 -19.20 -9.02
CA GLY A 7 31.17 -19.06 -8.31
C GLY A 7 31.31 -17.78 -7.46
N TRP A 8 30.61 -16.69 -7.77
CA TRP A 8 30.68 -15.43 -7.00
C TRP A 8 29.64 -15.29 -5.88
N LEU A 9 28.51 -16.01 -5.96
CA LEU A 9 27.65 -16.23 -4.79
C LEU A 9 28.37 -17.04 -3.70
N PHE A 10 29.45 -17.75 -4.05
CA PHE A 10 30.22 -18.61 -3.15
C PHE A 10 31.69 -18.18 -2.93
N SER A 11 32.18 -17.09 -3.52
CA SER A 11 33.55 -16.58 -3.26
C SER A 11 33.63 -15.58 -2.11
N SER A 12 32.51 -15.21 -1.50
CA SER A 12 32.48 -14.65 -0.14
C SER A 12 32.29 -15.79 0.85
N SER A 13 33.25 -16.70 0.88
CA SER A 13 33.37 -17.74 1.90
C SER A 13 33.87 -17.16 3.24
N GLU A 14 33.34 -16.02 3.69
CA GLU A 14 33.00 -15.94 5.10
C GLU A 14 31.76 -16.83 5.20
N SER A 15 31.92 -18.02 5.79
CA SER A 15 30.78 -18.83 6.22
C SER A 15 29.66 -17.89 6.64
N VAL A 16 28.46 -18.02 6.09
CA VAL A 16 27.27 -17.35 6.62
C VAL A 16 27.06 -17.92 8.01
N LYS A 17 27.87 -17.46 8.98
CA LYS A 17 27.59 -17.57 10.39
C LYS A 17 26.23 -16.91 10.51
N ASP A 18 25.29 -17.63 11.08
CA ASP A 18 24.01 -17.06 11.43
C ASP A 18 24.25 -15.71 12.10
N ASP A 19 23.63 -14.65 11.56
CA ASP A 19 23.80 -13.29 12.07
C ASP A 19 23.38 -13.21 13.55
N SER A 20 22.63 -14.22 14.04
CA SER A 20 22.28 -14.45 15.45
C SER A 20 23.48 -14.55 16.40
N GLN A 21 24.67 -14.96 15.91
CA GLN A 21 25.88 -15.17 16.72
C GLN A 21 26.93 -14.06 16.60
N ARG A 22 26.63 -12.99 15.86
CA ARG A 22 27.59 -11.90 15.57
C ARG A 22 27.50 -10.78 16.60
N SER A 23 28.63 -10.15 16.89
CA SER A 23 28.65 -8.95 17.75
C SER A 23 28.00 -7.75 17.04
N ALA A 24 27.60 -6.74 17.81
CA ALA A 24 27.03 -5.52 17.21
C ALA A 24 28.06 -4.81 16.31
N GLU A 25 29.35 -4.86 16.67
CA GLU A 25 30.45 -4.31 15.87
C GLU A 25 30.59 -5.02 14.51
N GLU A 26 30.52 -6.36 14.49
CA GLU A 26 30.55 -7.14 13.26
C GLU A 26 29.35 -6.81 12.36
N LEU A 27 28.15 -6.71 12.92
CA LEU A 27 26.93 -6.35 12.19
C LEU A 27 27.01 -4.94 11.60
N VAL A 28 27.52 -3.97 12.35
CA VAL A 28 27.75 -2.60 11.83
C VAL A 28 28.74 -2.62 10.67
N ARG A 29 29.83 -3.39 10.77
CA ARG A 29 30.81 -3.54 9.69
C ARG A 29 30.16 -4.10 8.42
N LEU A 30 29.30 -5.11 8.57
CA LEU A 30 28.58 -5.73 7.45
C LEU A 30 27.57 -4.77 6.81
N CYS A 31 26.81 -4.03 7.61
CA CYS A 31 25.90 -3.00 7.12
C CYS A 31 26.65 -1.94 6.30
N LYS A 32 27.74 -1.40 6.84
CA LYS A 32 28.59 -0.42 6.13
C LYS A 32 29.19 -1.01 4.84
N GLY A 33 29.66 -2.25 4.88
CA GLY A 33 30.18 -2.95 3.71
C GLY A 33 29.11 -3.12 2.62
N THR A 34 27.88 -3.43 3.00
CA THR A 34 26.74 -3.60 2.07
C THR A 34 26.32 -2.27 1.44
N ILE A 35 26.31 -1.17 2.22
CA ILE A 35 26.08 0.19 1.71
C ILE A 35 27.19 0.58 0.71
N ALA A 36 28.46 0.36 1.06
CA ALA A 36 29.58 0.67 0.18
C ALA A 36 29.53 -0.12 -1.14
N LYS A 37 29.19 -1.41 -1.09
CA LYS A 37 28.94 -2.22 -2.29
C LYS A 37 27.81 -1.65 -3.15
N SER A 38 26.70 -1.24 -2.52
CA SER A 38 25.55 -0.64 -3.20
C SER A 38 25.93 0.66 -3.91
N VAL A 39 26.73 1.52 -3.27
CA VAL A 39 27.28 2.75 -3.88
C VAL A 39 28.18 2.42 -5.07
N GLN A 40 29.09 1.46 -4.91
CA GLN A 40 30.02 1.06 -5.98
C GLN A 40 29.27 0.61 -7.24
N ARG A 41 28.17 -0.13 -7.09
CA ARG A 41 27.37 -0.62 -8.22
C ARG A 41 26.71 0.46 -9.06
N LEU A 42 26.49 1.67 -8.53
CA LEU A 42 25.97 2.79 -9.33
C LEU A 42 26.91 3.20 -10.47
N SER A 43 28.19 2.83 -10.40
CA SER A 43 29.16 3.11 -11.45
C SER A 43 29.12 2.11 -12.61
N GLU A 44 28.32 1.05 -12.52
CA GLU A 44 28.21 0.03 -13.57
C GLU A 44 27.45 0.56 -14.81
N HIS A 45 27.96 0.25 -16.01
CA HIS A 45 27.48 0.81 -17.28
C HIS A 45 26.10 0.29 -17.76
N CYS A 46 25.54 -0.75 -17.13
CA CYS A 46 24.34 -1.45 -17.60
C CYS A 46 23.23 -1.52 -16.54
N LEU A 47 23.02 -0.40 -15.82
CA LEU A 47 21.99 -0.30 -14.80
C LEU A 47 20.65 0.12 -15.40
N MET A 48 19.65 -0.76 -15.34
CA MET A 48 18.25 -0.36 -15.53
C MET A 48 17.72 0.27 -14.25
N ASN A 49 16.63 1.05 -14.30
CA ASN A 49 16.12 1.74 -13.11
C ASN A 49 17.21 2.57 -12.38
N LYS A 50 18.10 3.21 -13.16
CA LYS A 50 19.31 3.86 -12.64
C LYS A 50 18.94 5.00 -11.70
N ASP A 51 17.96 5.81 -12.07
CA ASP A 51 17.55 6.95 -11.27
C ASP A 51 16.90 6.49 -9.95
N GLN A 52 16.09 5.43 -9.99
CA GLN A 52 15.53 4.83 -8.76
C GLN A 52 16.64 4.24 -7.86
N CYS A 53 17.65 3.59 -8.45
CA CYS A 53 18.83 3.12 -7.71
C CYS A 53 19.60 4.27 -7.04
N VAL A 54 19.73 5.42 -7.70
CA VAL A 54 20.37 6.62 -7.12
C VAL A 54 19.60 7.13 -5.92
N VAL A 55 18.26 7.23 -6.01
CA VAL A 55 17.41 7.63 -4.88
C VAL A 55 17.56 6.65 -3.71
N LEU A 56 17.54 5.34 -3.98
CA LEU A 56 17.74 4.31 -2.96
C LEU A 56 19.09 4.46 -2.26
N VAL A 57 20.19 4.51 -3.02
CA VAL A 57 21.54 4.61 -2.44
C VAL A 57 21.73 5.88 -1.63
N LYS A 58 21.16 7.02 -2.06
CA LYS A 58 21.16 8.25 -1.26
C LYS A 58 20.57 8.01 0.13
N LYS A 59 19.47 7.27 0.21
CA LYS A 59 18.81 6.91 1.48
C LYS A 59 19.55 5.88 2.31
N LEU A 60 20.18 4.91 1.66
CA LEU A 60 21.07 3.97 2.36
C LEU A 60 22.26 4.70 3.01
N SER A 61 22.80 5.72 2.34
CA SER A 61 23.90 6.53 2.89
C SER A 61 23.50 7.32 4.14
N GLU A 62 22.25 7.80 4.25
CA GLU A 62 21.74 8.45 5.47
C GLU A 62 21.76 7.50 6.69
N THR A 63 21.70 6.17 6.46
CA THR A 63 21.81 5.15 7.53
C THR A 63 23.24 5.06 8.08
N GLN A 64 24.26 5.44 7.29
CA GLN A 64 25.67 5.28 7.64
C GLN A 64 26.07 6.13 8.86
N ASP A 65 25.48 7.32 9.01
CA ASP A 65 25.74 8.22 10.13
C ASP A 65 25.21 7.63 11.44
N THR A 66 24.01 7.04 11.41
CA THR A 66 23.43 6.33 12.56
C THR A 66 24.29 5.13 12.97
N LEU A 67 24.78 4.35 12.00
CA LEU A 67 25.70 3.23 12.25
C LEU A 67 27.04 3.68 12.86
N ALA A 68 27.53 4.87 12.52
CA ALA A 68 28.75 5.42 13.12
C ALA A 68 28.53 5.86 14.58
N PHE A 69 27.36 6.44 14.89
CA PHE A 69 26.98 6.81 16.25
C PHE A 69 26.77 5.55 17.12
N LEU A 70 26.18 4.48 16.58
CA LEU A 70 25.93 3.22 17.30
C LEU A 70 27.16 2.60 17.95
N LEU A 71 28.29 2.59 17.24
CA LEU A 71 29.57 2.07 17.74
C LEU A 71 30.12 2.86 18.94
N ARG A 72 29.69 4.11 19.11
CA ARG A 72 30.15 4.98 20.20
C ARG A 72 29.22 4.98 21.42
N SER A 73 28.05 4.34 21.30
CA SER A 73 27.04 4.34 22.36
C SER A 73 27.26 3.25 23.40
N SER A 74 26.92 3.55 24.66
CA SER A 74 27.07 2.66 25.82
C SER A 74 26.02 1.54 25.91
N VAL A 75 25.04 1.51 25.00
CA VAL A 75 23.98 0.50 24.99
C VAL A 75 24.57 -0.89 24.69
N SER A 76 24.11 -1.92 25.39
CA SER A 76 24.61 -3.30 25.26
C SER A 76 24.35 -3.91 23.88
N ASP A 77 25.24 -4.81 23.45
CA ASP A 77 25.10 -5.55 22.20
C ASP A 77 23.78 -6.33 22.13
N GLU A 78 23.38 -6.98 23.23
CA GLU A 78 22.10 -7.71 23.32
C GLU A 78 20.88 -6.85 22.94
N ARG A 79 20.89 -5.54 23.26
CA ARG A 79 19.81 -4.63 22.91
C ARG A 79 19.87 -4.13 21.46
N LYS A 80 21.05 -4.08 20.84
CA LYS A 80 21.22 -3.57 19.46
C LYS A 80 21.14 -4.67 18.42
N SER A 81 21.57 -5.89 18.75
CA SER A 81 21.77 -6.98 17.80
C SER A 81 20.51 -7.33 16.99
N PRO A 82 19.31 -7.49 17.59
CA PRO A 82 18.11 -7.82 16.82
C PRO A 82 17.77 -6.77 15.75
N ALA A 83 17.84 -5.49 16.11
CA ALA A 83 17.58 -4.38 15.18
C ALA A 83 18.66 -4.25 14.09
N LEU A 84 19.93 -4.50 14.43
CA LEU A 84 21.04 -4.53 13.47
C LEU A 84 20.94 -5.70 12.49
N GLN A 85 20.52 -6.88 12.97
CA GLN A 85 20.31 -8.06 12.13
C GLN A 85 19.20 -7.80 11.11
N GLU A 86 18.06 -7.25 11.54
CA GLU A 86 16.99 -6.89 10.62
C GLU A 86 17.41 -5.78 9.64
N LEU A 87 18.11 -4.74 10.11
CA LEU A 87 18.64 -3.71 9.21
C LEU A 87 19.58 -4.31 8.16
N HIS A 88 20.48 -5.22 8.56
CA HIS A 88 21.38 -5.90 7.63
C HIS A 88 20.60 -6.68 6.55
N LYS A 89 19.53 -7.39 6.92
CA LYS A 89 18.64 -8.08 5.96
C LYS A 89 17.98 -7.09 4.99
N ILE A 90 17.54 -5.92 5.45
CA ILE A 90 16.98 -4.88 4.59
C ILE A 90 18.04 -4.31 3.64
N LEU A 91 19.27 -4.07 4.12
CA LEU A 91 20.38 -3.61 3.28
C LEU A 91 20.78 -4.64 2.22
N LEU A 92 20.77 -5.94 2.56
CA LEU A 92 20.99 -7.01 1.59
C LEU A 92 19.89 -7.03 0.52
N LYS A 93 18.62 -6.83 0.90
CA LYS A 93 17.52 -6.69 -0.07
C LYS A 93 17.74 -5.47 -0.98
N ALA A 94 18.16 -4.34 -0.43
CA ALA A 94 18.46 -3.14 -1.21
C ALA A 94 19.59 -3.38 -2.23
N GLU A 95 20.66 -4.05 -1.77
CA GLU A 95 21.79 -4.46 -2.60
C GLU A 95 21.33 -5.39 -3.74
N MET A 96 20.46 -6.35 -3.43
CA MET A 96 19.87 -7.27 -4.43
C MET A 96 19.01 -6.53 -5.46
N HIS A 97 18.23 -5.52 -5.06
CA HIS A 97 17.47 -4.70 -6.02
C HIS A 97 18.39 -3.96 -6.99
N ILE A 98 19.47 -3.36 -6.48
CA ILE A 98 20.49 -2.70 -7.31
C ILE A 98 21.20 -3.74 -8.19
N HIS A 99 21.55 -4.91 -7.66
CA HIS A 99 22.17 -5.98 -8.44
C HIS A 99 21.29 -6.48 -9.57
N SER A 100 20.00 -6.70 -9.29
CA SER A 100 19.03 -7.18 -10.29
C SER A 100 18.82 -6.18 -11.42
N SER A 101 19.15 -4.92 -11.17
CA SER A 101 19.13 -3.84 -12.15
C SER A 101 20.37 -3.83 -13.04
N CYS A 102 21.45 -4.54 -12.67
CA CYS A 102 22.66 -4.71 -13.48
C CYS A 102 22.42 -5.82 -14.52
N ILE A 103 22.00 -5.43 -15.72
CA ILE A 103 21.48 -6.41 -16.69
C ILE A 103 22.44 -6.59 -17.86
N PRO A 104 22.92 -7.83 -18.13
CA PRO A 104 23.68 -8.15 -19.32
C PRO A 104 22.89 -7.83 -20.59
N GLY A 105 23.60 -7.41 -21.65
CA GLY A 105 22.98 -7.00 -22.91
C GLY A 105 22.07 -8.04 -23.59
N SER A 106 22.17 -9.33 -23.25
CA SER A 106 21.29 -10.40 -23.77
C SER A 106 20.01 -10.63 -22.95
N GLN A 107 19.93 -10.11 -21.73
CA GLN A 107 18.80 -10.32 -20.80
C GLN A 107 17.96 -9.06 -20.60
N TRP A 108 18.28 -7.97 -21.29
CA TRP A 108 17.65 -6.66 -21.12
C TRP A 108 16.13 -6.68 -21.35
N LEU A 109 15.65 -7.43 -22.35
CA LEU A 109 14.22 -7.49 -22.66
C LEU A 109 13.43 -8.21 -21.55
N ARG A 110 14.00 -9.29 -21.00
CA ARG A 110 13.44 -9.98 -19.84
C ARG A 110 13.34 -9.03 -18.67
N ALA A 111 14.43 -8.34 -18.36
CA ALA A 111 14.46 -7.44 -17.23
C ALA A 111 13.49 -6.26 -17.43
N ALA A 112 13.35 -5.75 -18.65
CA ALA A 112 12.33 -4.75 -18.98
C ALA A 112 10.90 -5.25 -18.74
N ILE A 113 10.62 -6.53 -18.96
CA ILE A 113 9.32 -7.15 -18.63
C ILE A 113 9.13 -7.26 -17.13
N GLU A 114 10.16 -7.71 -16.40
CA GLU A 114 10.08 -7.97 -14.95
C GLU A 114 10.10 -6.69 -14.10
N GLN A 115 10.81 -5.65 -14.55
CA GLN A 115 11.20 -4.51 -13.70
C GLN A 115 10.75 -3.15 -14.27
N ARG A 116 9.78 -3.13 -15.20
CA ARG A 116 9.23 -1.87 -15.76
C ARG A 116 8.62 -0.96 -14.70
N ASP A 117 7.91 -1.54 -13.74
CA ASP A 117 7.24 -0.81 -12.67
C ASP A 117 7.73 -1.34 -11.32
N MET A 118 8.83 -0.76 -10.84
CA MET A 118 9.47 -1.15 -9.58
C MET A 118 9.26 -0.13 -8.48
N LYS A 119 8.50 0.94 -8.73
CA LYS A 119 8.40 2.08 -7.81
C LYS A 119 7.91 1.66 -6.43
N GLU A 120 6.94 0.75 -6.34
CA GLU A 120 6.47 0.21 -5.05
C GLU A 120 7.52 -0.67 -4.35
N SER A 121 8.32 -1.44 -5.10
CA SER A 121 9.43 -2.22 -4.55
C SER A 121 10.54 -1.33 -3.98
N PHE A 122 10.95 -0.29 -4.72
CA PHE A 122 11.92 0.70 -4.24
C PHE A 122 11.38 1.47 -3.04
N SER A 123 10.11 1.91 -3.09
CA SER A 123 9.46 2.63 -1.99
C SER A 123 9.49 1.82 -0.71
N LYS A 124 9.17 0.52 -0.79
CA LYS A 124 9.19 -0.38 0.36
C LYS A 124 10.59 -0.53 0.96
N VAL A 125 11.62 -0.73 0.15
CA VAL A 125 12.99 -0.92 0.67
C VAL A 125 13.51 0.36 1.32
N ILE A 126 13.26 1.53 0.73
CA ILE A 126 13.65 2.82 1.32
C ILE A 126 12.92 3.02 2.65
N TYR A 127 11.61 2.81 2.65
CA TYR A 127 10.80 2.91 3.85
C TYR A 127 11.30 2.00 4.97
N GLU A 128 11.53 0.71 4.69
CA GLU A 128 12.02 -0.24 5.69
C GLU A 128 13.41 0.17 6.21
N ALA A 129 14.31 0.66 5.35
CA ALA A 129 15.64 1.12 5.79
C ALA A 129 15.54 2.33 6.73
N GLN A 130 14.69 3.31 6.41
CA GLN A 130 14.43 4.47 7.26
C GLN A 130 13.79 4.05 8.59
N TRP A 131 12.77 3.20 8.54
CA TRP A 131 12.07 2.74 9.74
C TRP A 131 12.99 1.98 10.70
N HIS A 132 13.83 1.06 10.21
CA HIS A 132 14.78 0.35 11.07
C HIS A 132 15.88 1.27 11.60
N THR A 133 16.27 2.30 10.84
CA THR A 133 17.19 3.34 11.31
C THR A 133 16.60 4.11 12.49
N ILE A 134 15.32 4.47 12.42
CA ILE A 134 14.57 5.13 13.51
C ILE A 134 14.46 4.21 14.73
N VAL A 135 14.15 2.92 14.54
CA VAL A 135 14.14 1.93 15.63
C VAL A 135 15.49 1.90 16.32
N LEU A 136 16.60 1.84 15.56
CA LEU A 136 17.94 1.86 16.12
C LEU A 136 18.22 3.14 16.91
N GLN A 137 17.90 4.31 16.36
CA GLN A 137 18.05 5.59 17.08
C GLN A 137 17.30 5.59 18.41
N SER A 138 16.09 5.02 18.44
CA SER A 138 15.30 4.91 19.67
C SER A 138 15.88 3.97 20.72
N ILE A 139 16.59 2.92 20.30
CA ILE A 139 17.33 2.03 21.20
C ILE A 139 18.50 2.80 21.85
N MET A 140 19.10 3.74 21.12
CA MET A 140 20.24 4.52 21.59
C MET A 140 19.89 5.65 22.56
N MET A 141 18.69 6.24 22.40
CA MET A 141 18.29 7.42 23.19
C MET A 141 17.97 7.10 24.65
N ASP A 142 17.80 5.83 25.02
CA ASP A 142 17.66 5.30 26.39
C ASP A 142 16.80 6.13 27.36
N ASN A 143 15.81 6.88 26.83
CA ASN A 143 14.95 7.76 27.61
C ASN A 143 13.52 7.21 27.55
N PRO A 144 13.04 6.52 28.61
CA PRO A 144 11.70 5.94 28.63
C PRO A 144 10.57 6.98 28.64
N MET A 145 10.86 8.27 28.82
CA MET A 145 9.84 9.27 29.18
C MET A 145 9.69 10.45 28.22
N GLU A 146 10.64 10.68 27.30
CA GLU A 146 10.50 11.79 26.32
C GLU A 146 9.68 11.35 25.10
N SER A 147 8.36 11.50 25.28
CA SER A 147 7.28 11.42 24.30
C SER A 147 7.10 10.06 23.60
N HIS A 148 6.58 9.09 24.35
CA HIS A 148 5.95 7.89 23.79
C HIS A 148 5.01 8.21 22.60
N SER A 149 4.36 9.38 22.56
CA SER A 149 3.47 9.79 21.45
C SER A 149 4.19 9.98 20.10
N ALA A 150 5.24 10.80 20.02
CA ALA A 150 5.98 11.05 18.77
C ALA A 150 6.70 9.77 18.28
N PHE A 151 7.19 8.98 19.23
CA PHE A 151 7.82 7.70 18.96
C PHE A 151 6.82 6.65 18.40
N ASN A 152 5.63 6.56 18.99
CA ASN A 152 4.57 5.66 18.53
C ASN A 152 4.09 6.02 17.12
N VAL A 153 3.87 7.32 16.84
CA VAL A 153 3.46 7.78 15.50
C VAL A 153 4.51 7.40 14.44
N THR A 154 5.80 7.56 14.76
CA THR A 154 6.88 7.25 13.82
C THR A 154 7.00 5.76 13.52
N LEU A 155 6.84 4.88 14.52
CA LEU A 155 6.87 3.44 14.30
C LEU A 155 5.62 2.91 13.58
N CYS A 156 4.47 3.57 13.72
CA CYS A 156 3.22 3.16 13.10
C CYS A 156 3.11 3.64 11.65
N ASN A 157 3.79 4.73 11.29
CA ASN A 157 3.74 5.32 9.95
C ASN A 157 4.32 4.35 8.93
N GLY A 158 3.43 3.70 8.17
CA GLY A 158 3.73 2.72 7.12
C GLY A 158 4.00 3.30 5.74
N LEU A 159 4.37 4.58 5.66
CA LEU A 159 4.44 5.33 4.42
C LEU A 159 5.80 5.99 4.28
N LEU A 160 6.27 6.05 3.04
CA LEU A 160 7.45 6.81 2.65
C LEU A 160 7.19 8.32 2.84
N TYR A 161 8.22 9.07 3.20
CA TYR A 161 8.11 10.54 3.29
C TYR A 161 7.67 11.13 1.93
N PRO A 162 6.80 12.17 1.92
CA PRO A 162 6.27 12.72 0.67
C PRO A 162 7.35 13.15 -0.33
N MET A 163 8.48 13.68 0.16
CA MET A 163 9.61 14.09 -0.68
C MET A 163 10.33 12.91 -1.34
N ASP A 164 10.44 11.79 -0.64
CA ASP A 164 11.08 10.57 -1.15
C ASP A 164 10.16 9.89 -2.17
N GLU A 165 8.85 9.85 -1.89
CA GLU A 165 7.80 9.40 -2.82
C GLU A 165 7.79 10.26 -4.10
N PHE A 166 7.93 11.58 -3.97
CA PHE A 166 8.04 12.49 -5.11
C PHE A 166 9.31 12.23 -5.92
N SER A 167 10.45 12.07 -5.26
CA SER A 167 11.74 11.78 -5.90
C SER A 167 11.72 10.47 -6.67
N LEU A 168 11.15 9.40 -6.09
CA LEU A 168 10.99 8.11 -6.76
C LEU A 168 10.08 8.20 -7.98
N ARG A 169 9.00 9.00 -7.93
CA ARG A 169 8.11 9.19 -9.08
C ARG A 169 8.79 9.90 -10.25
N ILE A 170 9.67 10.86 -9.96
CA ILE A 170 10.48 11.51 -11.00
C ILE A 170 11.47 10.50 -11.58
N ALA A 171 12.20 9.80 -10.72
CA ALA A 171 13.17 8.80 -11.14
C ALA A 171 12.55 7.71 -12.03
N MET A 172 11.39 7.18 -11.64
CA MET A 172 10.64 6.19 -12.43
C MET A 172 10.31 6.69 -13.84
N LYS A 173 9.95 7.97 -13.99
CA LYS A 173 9.64 8.55 -15.31
C LYS A 173 10.86 8.70 -16.20
N GLU A 174 12.01 9.08 -15.63
CA GLU A 174 13.26 9.17 -16.40
C GLU A 174 13.75 7.78 -16.80
N ASP A 175 13.68 6.80 -15.90
CA ASP A 175 13.98 5.40 -16.19
C ASP A 175 13.07 4.84 -17.31
N GLU A 176 11.77 5.18 -17.31
CA GLU A 176 10.83 4.80 -18.36
C GLU A 176 11.22 5.39 -19.72
N LYS A 177 11.67 6.64 -19.75
CA LYS A 177 12.15 7.31 -20.98
C LYS A 177 13.40 6.64 -21.54
N VAL A 178 14.38 6.35 -20.70
CA VAL A 178 15.60 5.62 -21.11
C VAL A 178 15.24 4.24 -21.68
N LEU A 179 14.27 3.56 -21.08
CA LEU A 179 13.78 2.28 -21.57
C LEU A 179 13.10 2.40 -22.94
N LYS A 180 12.30 3.46 -23.19
CA LYS A 180 11.70 3.75 -24.51
C LYS A 180 12.76 3.95 -25.58
N ASP A 181 13.77 4.77 -25.31
CA ASP A 181 14.85 5.06 -26.25
C ASP A 181 15.62 3.79 -26.61
N ARG A 182 15.87 2.92 -25.62
CA ARG A 182 16.50 1.62 -25.86
C ARG A 182 15.62 0.67 -26.68
N LEU A 183 14.33 0.57 -26.37
CA LEU A 183 13.38 -0.26 -27.14
C LEU A 183 13.30 0.18 -28.62
N SER A 184 13.40 1.48 -28.89
CA SER A 184 13.37 2.02 -30.25
C SER A 184 14.63 1.76 -31.08
N SER A 185 15.77 1.51 -30.42
CA SER A 185 17.08 1.41 -31.08
C SER A 185 17.63 -0.01 -31.19
N VAL A 186 17.12 -0.96 -30.41
CA VAL A 186 17.67 -2.33 -30.36
C VAL A 186 17.13 -3.21 -31.49
N LYS A 187 18.06 -3.83 -32.24
CA LYS A 187 17.75 -4.95 -33.14
C LYS A 187 17.66 -6.24 -32.32
N LEU A 188 16.49 -6.88 -32.32
CA LEU A 188 16.24 -8.13 -31.59
C LEU A 188 16.21 -9.32 -32.55
N ASP A 189 16.81 -10.43 -32.12
CA ASP A 189 16.81 -11.69 -32.84
C ASP A 189 15.68 -12.60 -32.34
N GLY A 190 14.93 -13.20 -33.28
CA GLY A 190 13.85 -14.14 -32.98
C GLY A 190 12.45 -13.50 -32.88
N SER A 191 11.45 -14.20 -33.42
CA SER A 191 10.07 -13.72 -33.56
C SER A 191 9.43 -13.32 -32.23
N ILE A 192 9.65 -14.11 -31.17
CA ILE A 192 9.09 -13.85 -29.83
C ILE A 192 9.68 -12.56 -29.22
N HIS A 193 11.01 -12.36 -29.32
CA HIS A 193 11.67 -11.16 -28.78
C HIS A 193 11.18 -9.89 -29.48
N GLN A 194 11.10 -9.92 -30.81
CA GLN A 194 10.57 -8.80 -31.60
C GLN A 194 9.10 -8.49 -31.26
N GLY A 195 8.27 -9.53 -31.16
CA GLY A 195 6.86 -9.38 -30.79
C GLY A 195 6.66 -8.78 -29.41
N LEU A 196 7.39 -9.26 -28.39
CA LEU A 196 7.30 -8.74 -27.03
C LEU A 196 7.83 -7.31 -26.90
N ALA A 197 8.94 -6.98 -27.56
CA ALA A 197 9.48 -5.63 -27.57
C ALA A 197 8.56 -4.63 -28.29
N HIS A 198 7.94 -5.04 -29.39
CA HIS A 198 6.95 -4.22 -30.07
C HIS A 198 5.71 -4.00 -29.19
N GLN A 199 5.24 -5.03 -28.49
CA GLN A 199 4.17 -4.90 -27.50
C GLN A 199 4.58 -3.91 -26.40
N LEU A 200 5.74 -4.08 -25.76
CA LEU A 200 6.28 -3.15 -24.75
C LEU A 200 6.27 -1.70 -25.25
N LEU A 201 6.86 -1.45 -26.43
CA LEU A 201 6.95 -0.10 -26.98
C LEU A 201 5.56 0.50 -27.23
N LYS A 202 4.63 -0.26 -27.83
CA LYS A 202 3.24 0.16 -28.05
C LYS A 202 2.51 0.50 -26.76
N GLN A 203 2.81 -0.22 -25.67
CA GLN A 203 2.22 0.05 -24.36
C GLN A 203 2.78 1.31 -23.72
N MET A 204 4.06 1.61 -23.97
CA MET A 204 4.75 2.78 -23.45
C MET A 204 4.39 4.07 -24.23
N THR A 205 4.08 3.97 -25.52
CA THR A 205 3.65 5.11 -26.35
C THR A 205 2.16 5.42 -26.23
N ALA A 206 1.29 4.43 -26.02
CA ALA A 206 -0.15 4.64 -25.85
C ALA A 206 -0.52 5.47 -24.60
N VAL A 207 0.42 5.70 -23.68
CA VAL A 207 0.23 6.55 -22.49
C VAL A 207 0.42 8.05 -22.84
N GLU A 208 1.07 8.39 -23.96
CA GLU A 208 1.36 9.77 -24.37
C GLU A 208 0.27 10.40 -25.26
N ASP A 209 -0.60 9.61 -25.89
CA ASP A 209 -1.63 10.06 -26.84
C ASP A 209 -2.95 10.58 -26.20
N ILE A 210 -2.94 10.94 -24.92
CA ILE A 210 -4.01 11.80 -24.36
C ILE A 210 -3.63 13.25 -24.67
N GLN A 211 -3.66 13.60 -25.96
CA GLN A 211 -3.57 15.00 -26.40
C GLN A 211 -4.83 15.74 -25.96
N VAL A 212 -4.65 16.74 -25.11
CA VAL A 212 -5.63 17.80 -24.88
C VAL A 212 -5.90 18.48 -26.23
N PRO A 213 -7.15 18.60 -26.70
CA PRO A 213 -7.43 19.33 -27.93
C PRO A 213 -7.05 20.79 -27.73
N SER A 214 -6.05 21.23 -28.48
CA SER A 214 -5.67 22.63 -28.59
C SER A 214 -6.83 23.41 -29.23
N SER A 215 -7.21 24.49 -28.57
CA SER A 215 -8.11 25.51 -29.09
C SER A 215 -7.55 26.11 -30.38
N THR A 216 -8.30 26.00 -31.48
CA THR A 216 -8.65 27.11 -32.39
C THR A 216 -9.41 26.61 -33.61
N SER A 217 -10.70 26.91 -33.69
CA SER A 217 -11.34 27.55 -34.86
C SER A 217 -12.86 27.50 -34.69
N GLU A 218 -13.46 28.67 -34.88
CA GLU A 218 -14.90 28.91 -34.84
C GLU A 218 -15.62 28.28 -36.04
N ASN A 219 -16.94 28.13 -35.86
CA ASN A 219 -18.00 28.01 -36.86
C ASN A 219 -18.17 26.65 -37.56
N THR A 220 -19.26 25.94 -37.24
CA THR A 220 -20.57 26.13 -37.87
C THR A 220 -21.55 25.05 -37.37
N TYR A 221 -22.69 25.49 -36.85
CA TYR A 221 -23.86 24.67 -36.55
C TYR A 221 -24.37 23.95 -37.81
N GLN A 222 -24.54 22.62 -37.77
CA GLN A 222 -25.71 21.94 -38.37
C GLN A 222 -26.11 20.66 -37.62
N HIS A 223 -27.39 20.63 -37.26
CA HIS A 223 -28.16 19.50 -36.79
C HIS A 223 -28.11 18.31 -37.76
N THR A 224 -27.99 17.08 -37.25
CA THR A 224 -28.86 15.98 -37.72
C THR A 224 -29.01 14.87 -36.69
N GLN A 225 -30.27 14.49 -36.44
CA GLN A 225 -30.74 13.48 -35.52
C GLN A 225 -30.35 12.06 -35.98
N ALA A 226 -29.93 11.18 -35.07
CA ALA A 226 -29.87 9.74 -35.34
C ALA A 226 -30.68 8.94 -34.30
N LYS A 227 -31.67 8.23 -34.85
CA LYS A 227 -32.72 7.45 -34.18
C LYS A 227 -32.17 6.23 -33.45
N LYS A 228 -32.83 5.89 -32.34
CA LYS A 228 -32.88 4.52 -31.80
C LYS A 228 -33.42 3.57 -32.87
N GLN A 229 -32.72 2.46 -33.12
CA GLN A 229 -33.37 1.24 -33.60
C GLN A 229 -32.60 -0.01 -33.16
N THR A 230 -33.37 -0.89 -32.56
CA THR A 230 -33.13 -2.29 -32.20
C THR A 230 -32.92 -3.18 -33.43
N ALA A 231 -31.94 -4.08 -33.40
CA ALA A 231 -31.85 -5.31 -34.21
C ALA A 231 -30.97 -6.31 -33.45
N VAL A 232 -31.50 -7.39 -32.86
CA VAL A 232 -31.78 -8.71 -33.46
C VAL A 232 -30.61 -9.26 -34.31
N VAL A 233 -29.99 -10.28 -33.72
CA VAL A 233 -29.18 -11.39 -34.26
C VAL A 233 -28.92 -11.37 -35.78
N GLY A 234 -27.67 -11.15 -36.14
CA GLY A 234 -27.06 -11.52 -37.41
C GLY A 234 -25.68 -12.13 -37.15
N LYS A 235 -25.47 -13.35 -37.65
CA LYS A 235 -24.17 -14.00 -37.76
C LYS A 235 -23.30 -13.15 -38.69
N ASP A 236 -22.19 -12.63 -38.20
CA ASP A 236 -20.99 -12.43 -39.00
C ASP A 236 -19.75 -12.41 -38.12
N ALA A 237 -18.74 -13.13 -38.60
CA ALA A 237 -17.48 -13.42 -37.96
C ALA A 237 -16.48 -12.28 -38.22
N SER A 238 -16.39 -11.34 -37.29
CA SER A 238 -15.20 -10.50 -37.03
C SER A 238 -15.51 -9.58 -35.85
N ARG A 239 -15.40 -10.11 -34.62
CA ARG A 239 -15.50 -9.28 -33.41
C ARG A 239 -14.12 -8.89 -32.93
N ASP A 240 -13.94 -7.58 -32.85
CA ASP A 240 -12.74 -6.84 -32.49
C ASP A 240 -11.97 -7.41 -31.29
N GLU A 241 -10.68 -7.63 -31.54
CA GLU A 241 -9.65 -7.80 -30.52
C GLU A 241 -9.42 -6.46 -29.80
N ASN A 242 -9.32 -6.48 -28.45
CA ASN A 242 -8.90 -5.38 -27.54
C ASN A 242 -9.98 -4.62 -26.73
N SER A 243 -10.91 -5.30 -26.04
CA SER A 243 -11.78 -4.63 -25.05
C SER A 243 -11.34 -4.76 -23.57
N VAL A 244 -10.04 -4.96 -23.29
CA VAL A 244 -9.49 -4.80 -21.93
C VAL A 244 -8.72 -3.48 -21.88
N THR A 245 -9.41 -2.41 -21.50
CA THR A 245 -8.88 -1.04 -21.51
C THR A 245 -8.65 -0.50 -20.09
N SER A 246 -7.39 -0.46 -19.63
CA SER A 246 -6.73 0.48 -18.68
C SER A 246 -5.46 -0.16 -18.04
N PRO A 247 -4.53 0.60 -17.41
CA PRO A 247 -3.30 1.18 -17.96
C PRO A 247 -2.06 0.24 -17.96
N LEU A 248 -2.19 -1.04 -17.64
CA LEU A 248 -1.11 -2.03 -17.82
C LEU A 248 -1.61 -3.14 -18.75
N LYS A 249 -1.37 -2.95 -20.06
CA LYS A 249 -1.58 -4.00 -21.06
C LYS A 249 -0.57 -5.12 -20.77
N LEU A 250 -1.05 -6.31 -20.41
CA LEU A 250 -0.22 -7.49 -20.20
C LEU A 250 0.41 -7.96 -21.52
N PHE A 251 1.48 -8.74 -21.47
CA PHE A 251 2.03 -9.38 -22.67
C PHE A 251 1.14 -10.53 -23.14
N PHE A 252 0.80 -10.53 -24.43
CA PHE A 252 0.20 -11.69 -25.07
C PHE A 252 1.29 -12.56 -25.69
N LEU A 253 1.34 -13.82 -25.29
CA LEU A 253 2.18 -14.84 -25.92
C LEU A 253 1.33 -15.76 -26.77
N ASN A 254 1.78 -16.04 -28.01
CA ASN A 254 1.08 -16.99 -28.86
C ASN A 254 1.19 -18.40 -28.23
N PRO A 255 0.07 -19.13 -28.06
CA PRO A 255 0.09 -20.49 -27.51
C PRO A 255 1.07 -21.43 -28.23
N GLN A 256 1.25 -21.27 -29.55
CA GLN A 256 2.19 -22.08 -30.34
C GLN A 256 3.63 -21.86 -29.91
N ASP A 257 3.99 -20.63 -29.55
CA ASP A 257 5.32 -20.29 -29.04
C ASP A 257 5.56 -20.89 -27.66
N LEU A 258 4.50 -21.08 -26.86
CA LEU A 258 4.58 -21.67 -25.52
C LEU A 258 4.69 -23.19 -25.52
N LYS A 259 4.23 -23.89 -26.56
CA LYS A 259 4.18 -25.37 -26.59
C LYS A 259 5.52 -26.04 -26.22
N ASN A 260 6.64 -25.46 -26.65
CA ASN A 260 7.98 -25.99 -26.36
C ASN A 260 8.44 -25.74 -24.91
N TYR A 261 7.71 -24.91 -24.16
CA TYR A 261 8.05 -24.49 -22.80
C TYR A 261 7.09 -25.04 -21.73
N LEU A 262 5.99 -25.71 -22.13
CA LEU A 262 4.98 -26.27 -21.20
C LEU A 262 5.47 -27.50 -20.42
N GLY A 263 6.58 -28.12 -20.82
CA GLY A 263 7.14 -29.34 -20.20
C GLY A 263 7.86 -29.14 -18.87
N GLY A 264 7.74 -27.97 -18.24
CA GLY A 264 8.42 -27.67 -16.99
C GLY A 264 7.93 -28.49 -15.78
N VAL A 265 8.76 -28.50 -14.73
CA VAL A 265 8.47 -29.16 -13.45
C VAL A 265 7.18 -28.60 -12.86
N LEU A 266 6.32 -29.50 -12.36
CA LEU A 266 5.10 -29.13 -11.65
C LEU A 266 5.46 -28.45 -10.32
N LEU A 267 5.01 -27.22 -10.15
CA LEU A 267 5.18 -26.44 -8.92
C LEU A 267 3.99 -26.64 -7.98
N GLY A 268 2.78 -26.73 -8.54
CA GLY A 268 1.56 -26.96 -7.77
C GLY A 268 0.38 -27.37 -8.64
N ARG A 269 -0.60 -28.06 -8.05
CA ARG A 269 -1.84 -28.45 -8.72
C ARG A 269 -3.03 -28.08 -7.84
N GLY A 270 -3.94 -27.29 -8.38
CA GLY A 270 -5.24 -26.95 -7.78
C GLY A 270 -6.37 -27.74 -8.43
N ALA A 271 -7.61 -27.47 -7.99
CA ALA A 271 -8.82 -28.09 -8.55
C ALA A 271 -9.06 -27.69 -10.01
N PHE A 272 -8.74 -26.44 -10.37
CA PHE A 272 -9.09 -25.85 -11.66
C PHE A 272 -7.88 -25.48 -12.53
N ALA A 273 -6.67 -25.55 -11.98
CA ALA A 273 -5.46 -25.16 -12.68
C ALA A 273 -4.23 -25.95 -12.19
N GLU A 274 -3.23 -26.09 -13.06
CA GLU A 274 -1.89 -26.55 -12.71
C GLU A 274 -0.85 -25.46 -12.96
N VAL A 275 0.16 -25.40 -12.10
CA VAL A 275 1.25 -24.42 -12.18
C VAL A 275 2.56 -25.16 -12.42
N ARG A 276 3.27 -24.78 -13.48
CA ARG A 276 4.57 -25.35 -13.85
C ARG A 276 5.64 -24.27 -13.92
N LYS A 277 6.89 -24.69 -13.80
CA LYS A 277 8.04 -23.84 -14.08
C LYS A 277 8.09 -23.50 -15.57
N LEU A 278 8.37 -22.25 -15.89
CA LEU A 278 8.51 -21.76 -17.26
C LEU A 278 9.89 -21.09 -17.41
N ASN A 279 10.71 -21.60 -18.35
CA ASN A 279 11.96 -20.94 -18.70
C ASN A 279 11.77 -20.14 -20.00
N LEU A 280 11.70 -18.81 -19.91
CA LEU A 280 11.37 -17.94 -21.04
C LEU A 280 12.34 -16.75 -21.08
N LEU A 281 12.83 -16.34 -22.27
CA LEU A 281 13.81 -15.25 -22.43
C LEU A 281 15.08 -15.40 -21.55
N GLY A 282 15.53 -16.65 -21.34
CA GLY A 282 16.66 -16.95 -20.45
C GLY A 282 16.36 -16.74 -18.96
N GLY A 283 15.08 -16.55 -18.62
CA GLY A 283 14.57 -16.31 -17.28
C GLY A 283 13.64 -17.36 -16.73
N LYS A 284 13.34 -17.22 -15.44
CA LYS A 284 12.58 -18.17 -14.63
C LYS A 284 11.22 -17.55 -14.28
N PHE A 285 10.15 -18.22 -14.69
CA PHE A 285 8.76 -17.81 -14.51
C PHE A 285 7.92 -19.00 -14.04
N ALA A 286 6.67 -18.74 -13.68
CA ALA A 286 5.65 -19.76 -13.49
C ALA A 286 4.57 -19.63 -14.56
N ILE A 287 4.06 -20.76 -15.06
CA ILE A 287 2.92 -20.82 -15.97
C ILE A 287 1.75 -21.53 -15.30
N LYS A 288 0.63 -20.83 -15.13
CA LYS A 288 -0.63 -21.40 -14.63
C LYS A 288 -1.53 -21.74 -15.81
N SER A 289 -1.88 -23.01 -15.95
CA SER A 289 -2.71 -23.56 -17.02
C SER A 289 -4.08 -23.94 -16.47
N PHE A 290 -5.17 -23.49 -17.09
CA PHE A 290 -6.54 -23.72 -16.61
C PHE A 290 -7.20 -24.90 -17.33
N ASN A 291 -8.00 -25.68 -16.59
CA ASN A 291 -8.75 -26.80 -17.15
C ASN A 291 -10.07 -26.33 -17.79
N LEU A 292 -10.28 -26.71 -19.05
CA LEU A 292 -11.30 -26.28 -20.02
C LEU A 292 -12.75 -26.06 -19.53
N LEU A 293 -13.23 -26.81 -18.54
CA LEU A 293 -14.66 -26.85 -18.21
C LEU A 293 -15.19 -25.58 -17.50
N HIS A 294 -14.32 -24.80 -16.86
CA HIS A 294 -14.66 -23.54 -16.18
C HIS A 294 -13.56 -22.47 -16.33
N ALA A 295 -12.68 -22.64 -17.32
CA ALA A 295 -11.45 -21.87 -17.45
C ALA A 295 -11.69 -20.38 -17.76
N ASN A 296 -12.73 -20.05 -18.53
CA ASN A 296 -12.90 -18.69 -19.06
C ASN A 296 -13.18 -17.63 -17.99
N GLU A 297 -14.16 -17.85 -17.10
CA GLU A 297 -14.54 -16.85 -16.09
C GLU A 297 -13.40 -16.63 -15.08
N SER A 298 -12.90 -17.70 -14.47
CA SER A 298 -11.81 -17.60 -13.49
C SER A 298 -10.52 -17.01 -14.09
N PHE A 299 -10.23 -17.29 -15.37
CA PHE A 299 -9.07 -16.70 -16.06
C PHE A 299 -9.25 -15.20 -16.30
N ILE A 300 -10.43 -14.79 -16.78
CA ILE A 300 -10.73 -13.38 -17.04
C ILE A 300 -10.74 -12.59 -15.74
N ASP A 301 -11.35 -13.12 -14.68
CA ASP A 301 -11.41 -12.48 -13.36
C ASP A 301 -10.01 -12.33 -12.75
N GLU A 302 -9.17 -13.36 -12.85
CA GLU A 302 -7.79 -13.30 -12.34
C GLU A 302 -6.94 -12.28 -13.09
N ILE A 303 -7.09 -12.19 -14.43
CA ILE A 303 -6.44 -11.15 -15.24
C ILE A 303 -6.93 -9.76 -14.83
N ALA A 304 -8.25 -9.56 -14.75
CA ALA A 304 -8.84 -8.27 -14.44
C ALA A 304 -8.41 -7.77 -13.05
N ALA A 305 -8.38 -8.67 -12.06
CA ALA A 305 -7.90 -8.38 -10.71
C ALA A 305 -6.42 -8.00 -10.73
N LEU A 306 -5.54 -8.83 -11.28
CA LEU A 306 -4.09 -8.60 -11.29
C LEU A 306 -3.69 -7.36 -12.10
N GLN A 307 -4.42 -7.04 -13.18
CA GLN A 307 -4.22 -5.79 -13.92
C GLN A 307 -4.61 -4.55 -13.11
N ARG A 308 -5.74 -4.60 -12.36
CA ARG A 308 -6.18 -3.48 -11.51
C ARG A 308 -5.26 -3.27 -10.31
N LEU A 309 -4.68 -4.35 -9.79
CA LEU A 309 -3.68 -4.32 -8.72
C LEU A 309 -2.37 -3.69 -9.21
N GLY A 310 -1.85 -4.13 -10.36
CA GLY A 310 -0.52 -3.73 -10.82
C GLY A 310 0.59 -4.35 -9.97
N HIS A 311 1.79 -3.77 -10.02
CA HIS A 311 2.92 -4.29 -9.24
C HIS A 311 2.81 -3.89 -7.76
N HIS A 312 3.00 -4.86 -6.86
CA HIS A 312 3.15 -4.64 -5.43
C HIS A 312 4.09 -5.70 -4.83
N PRO A 313 5.00 -5.35 -3.90
CA PRO A 313 5.99 -6.28 -3.35
C PRO A 313 5.40 -7.49 -2.62
N ASN A 314 4.14 -7.43 -2.18
CA ASN A 314 3.44 -8.52 -1.50
C ASN A 314 2.25 -9.11 -2.29
N ILE A 315 2.26 -8.95 -3.61
CA ILE A 315 1.29 -9.57 -4.53
C ILE A 315 2.06 -10.25 -5.66
N VAL A 316 1.64 -11.45 -6.04
CA VAL A 316 2.25 -12.18 -7.16
C VAL A 316 2.07 -11.40 -8.46
N SER A 317 3.16 -11.14 -9.15
CA SER A 317 3.23 -10.36 -10.38
C SER A 317 2.75 -11.19 -11.57
N LEU A 318 1.87 -10.59 -12.37
CA LEU A 318 1.44 -11.12 -13.66
C LEU A 318 2.16 -10.37 -14.77
N PHE A 319 2.94 -11.10 -15.57
CA PHE A 319 3.68 -10.51 -16.69
C PHE A 319 2.89 -10.60 -18.00
N GLY A 320 2.22 -11.74 -18.22
CA GLY A 320 1.54 -11.97 -19.47
C GLY A 320 0.50 -13.06 -19.38
N TYR A 321 -0.21 -13.25 -20.48
CA TYR A 321 -1.16 -14.31 -20.67
C TYR A 321 -1.04 -14.91 -22.07
N SER A 322 -1.59 -16.11 -22.23
CA SER A 322 -1.77 -16.74 -23.52
C SER A 322 -3.13 -17.42 -23.54
N ARG A 323 -3.80 -17.38 -24.69
CA ARG A 323 -5.11 -18.03 -24.86
C ARG A 323 -5.30 -18.52 -26.28
N ASN A 324 -5.94 -19.67 -26.44
CA ASN A 324 -6.64 -20.09 -27.65
C ASN A 324 -8.04 -20.61 -27.28
N ASN A 325 -8.74 -21.26 -28.21
CA ASN A 325 -10.09 -21.78 -27.96
C ASN A 325 -10.13 -22.90 -26.90
N GLU A 326 -8.99 -23.53 -26.58
CA GLU A 326 -8.90 -24.72 -25.74
C GLU A 326 -7.97 -24.56 -24.52
N GLU A 327 -7.09 -23.57 -24.51
CA GLU A 327 -6.01 -23.45 -23.54
C GLU A 327 -5.87 -22.00 -23.07
N PHE A 328 -5.76 -21.83 -21.75
CA PHE A 328 -5.58 -20.53 -21.09
C PHE A 328 -4.37 -20.61 -20.17
N PHE A 329 -3.48 -19.65 -20.30
CA PHE A 329 -2.23 -19.59 -19.55
C PHE A 329 -1.98 -18.21 -18.95
N LEU A 330 -1.53 -18.17 -17.70
CA LEU A 330 -0.98 -16.98 -17.07
C LEU A 330 0.52 -17.16 -16.85
N ILE A 331 1.30 -16.14 -17.22
CA ILE A 331 2.74 -16.07 -17.04
C ILE A 331 3.02 -15.16 -15.84
N MET A 332 3.50 -15.75 -14.76
CA MET A 332 3.66 -15.12 -13.46
C MET A 332 5.12 -15.22 -12.98
N GLU A 333 5.45 -14.51 -11.91
CA GLU A 333 6.71 -14.72 -11.22
C GLU A 333 6.82 -16.13 -10.60
N GLU A 334 8.03 -16.70 -10.64
CA GLU A 334 8.33 -17.97 -9.97
C GLU A 334 8.51 -17.75 -8.46
N MET A 335 7.83 -18.54 -7.65
CA MET A 335 7.95 -18.57 -6.18
C MET A 335 8.37 -19.98 -5.74
N ASP A 336 9.08 -20.11 -4.62
CA ASP A 336 9.69 -21.39 -4.22
C ASP A 336 8.66 -22.39 -3.68
N MET A 337 7.70 -21.92 -2.90
CA MET A 337 6.59 -22.73 -2.36
C MET A 337 5.46 -21.86 -1.78
N ASP A 338 4.38 -22.50 -1.33
CA ASP A 338 3.36 -21.87 -0.50
C ASP A 338 3.73 -21.89 1.00
N LEU A 339 3.15 -20.97 1.77
CA LEU A 339 3.42 -20.79 3.19
C LEU A 339 3.05 -22.03 4.02
N SER A 340 1.96 -22.73 3.67
CA SER A 340 1.54 -23.94 4.38
C SER A 340 2.60 -25.04 4.28
N LYS A 341 3.16 -25.25 3.07
CA LYS A 341 4.28 -26.18 2.86
C LYS A 341 5.53 -25.74 3.62
N TYR A 342 5.84 -24.44 3.65
CA TYR A 342 6.99 -23.92 4.40
C TYR A 342 6.87 -24.20 5.91
N LEU A 343 5.73 -23.88 6.53
CA LEU A 343 5.49 -24.12 7.95
C LEU A 343 5.56 -25.62 8.29
N LYS A 344 5.03 -26.48 7.41
CA LYS A 344 5.16 -27.93 7.58
C LYS A 344 6.61 -28.41 7.58
N LEU A 345 7.46 -27.87 6.70
CA LEU A 345 8.88 -28.23 6.65
C LEU A 345 9.62 -27.80 7.92
N ARG A 346 9.34 -26.59 8.42
CA ARG A 346 9.93 -26.07 9.66
C ARG A 346 9.57 -26.92 10.88
N ARG A 347 8.29 -27.26 11.02
CA ARG A 347 7.79 -28.13 12.09
C ARG A 347 8.47 -29.50 12.08
N VAL A 348 8.63 -30.12 10.90
CA VAL A 348 9.30 -31.43 10.77
C VAL A 348 10.76 -31.38 11.21
N ASN A 349 11.41 -30.22 11.05
CA ASN A 349 12.81 -30.02 11.38
C ASN A 349 13.04 -29.37 12.76
N ASP A 350 11.98 -29.13 13.54
CA ASP A 350 12.01 -28.42 14.83
C ASP A 350 12.72 -27.05 14.78
N ASP A 351 12.64 -26.38 13.63
CA ASP A 351 13.23 -25.05 13.42
C ASP A 351 12.11 -24.02 13.50
N LYS A 352 11.80 -23.48 14.68
CA LYS A 352 10.68 -22.55 14.86
C LYS A 352 10.96 -21.13 14.37
N LEU A 353 9.95 -20.46 13.85
CA LEU A 353 10.02 -19.03 13.54
C LEU A 353 10.22 -18.22 14.83
N SER A 354 11.09 -17.22 14.79
CA SER A 354 11.16 -16.21 15.85
C SER A 354 9.94 -15.28 15.81
N ASP A 355 9.64 -14.60 16.92
CA ASP A 355 8.53 -13.63 16.97
C ASP A 355 8.69 -12.50 15.95
N ILE A 356 9.92 -12.03 15.73
CA ILE A 356 10.22 -10.98 14.74
C ILE A 356 9.95 -11.49 13.33
N GLU A 357 10.38 -12.71 12.98
CA GLU A 357 10.11 -13.32 11.67
C GLU A 357 8.60 -13.53 11.47
N THR A 358 7.92 -14.01 12.50
CA THR A 358 6.47 -14.25 12.51
C THR A 358 5.70 -12.95 12.25
N VAL A 359 5.97 -11.88 13.01
CA VAL A 359 5.32 -10.58 12.83
C VAL A 359 5.68 -9.95 11.48
N ALA A 360 6.92 -10.12 11.01
CA ALA A 360 7.33 -9.65 9.68
C ALA A 360 6.60 -10.36 8.53
N LEU A 361 6.28 -11.65 8.68
CA LEU A 361 5.45 -12.39 7.72
C LEU A 361 3.99 -11.95 7.78
N MET A 362 3.43 -11.80 8.99
CA MET A 362 2.08 -11.25 9.18
C MET A 362 1.94 -9.88 8.51
N LEU A 363 2.92 -8.99 8.71
CA LEU A 363 2.92 -7.66 8.13
C LEU A 363 2.98 -7.70 6.59
N GLN A 364 3.81 -8.56 6.00
CA GLN A 364 3.88 -8.71 4.54
C GLN A 364 2.56 -9.19 3.93
N ILE A 365 1.91 -10.17 4.56
CA ILE A 365 0.63 -10.69 4.11
C ILE A 365 -0.44 -9.60 4.23
N ALA A 366 -0.53 -8.97 5.41
CA ALA A 366 -1.47 -7.89 5.68
C ALA A 366 -1.30 -6.70 4.72
N ASP A 367 -0.07 -6.30 4.41
CA ASP A 367 0.20 -5.17 3.52
C ASP A 367 -0.22 -5.45 2.07
N GLY A 368 -0.07 -6.69 1.61
CA GLY A 368 -0.61 -7.12 0.33
C GLY A 368 -2.14 -7.05 0.30
N VAL A 369 -2.82 -7.50 1.36
CA VAL A 369 -4.29 -7.45 1.43
C VAL A 369 -4.80 -6.01 1.60
N ARG A 370 -4.12 -5.18 2.40
CA ARG A 370 -4.35 -3.74 2.49
C ARG A 370 -4.33 -3.08 1.11
N PHE A 371 -3.35 -3.44 0.28
CA PHE A 371 -3.24 -2.91 -1.07
C PHE A 371 -4.39 -3.40 -1.97
N ILE A 372 -4.75 -4.69 -1.89
CA ILE A 372 -5.93 -5.24 -2.60
C ILE A 372 -7.19 -4.44 -2.23
N HIS A 373 -7.42 -4.23 -0.94
CA HIS A 373 -8.58 -3.49 -0.43
C HIS A 373 -8.58 -2.03 -0.89
N SER A 374 -7.42 -1.38 -0.92
CA SER A 374 -7.26 0.00 -1.40
C SER A 374 -7.63 0.20 -2.88
N LYS A 375 -7.62 -0.88 -3.68
CA LYS A 375 -8.05 -0.88 -5.09
C LYS A 375 -9.53 -1.20 -5.26
N GLY A 376 -10.28 -1.35 -4.17
CA GLY A 376 -11.69 -1.74 -4.14
C GLY A 376 -11.91 -3.21 -4.50
N LEU A 377 -10.92 -4.06 -4.20
CA LEU A 377 -10.96 -5.50 -4.44
C LEU A 377 -11.02 -6.26 -3.12
N VAL A 378 -11.68 -7.41 -3.12
CA VAL A 378 -11.64 -8.38 -2.02
C VAL A 378 -10.93 -9.63 -2.52
N HIS A 379 -9.98 -10.16 -1.73
CA HIS A 379 -9.28 -11.40 -2.10
C HIS A 379 -10.25 -12.60 -2.11
N GLY A 380 -11.05 -12.77 -1.06
CA GLY A 380 -12.21 -13.68 -1.02
C GLY A 380 -11.88 -15.17 -0.88
N ASN A 381 -10.60 -15.53 -0.85
CA ASN A 381 -10.10 -16.89 -0.66
C ASN A 381 -8.72 -16.91 0.04
N LEU A 382 -8.55 -16.03 1.02
CA LEU A 382 -7.27 -15.86 1.70
C LEU A 382 -6.99 -17.06 2.63
N LYS A 383 -5.83 -17.70 2.47
CA LYS A 383 -5.32 -18.81 3.29
C LYS A 383 -3.83 -19.03 3.06
N SER A 384 -3.12 -19.71 3.96
CA SER A 384 -1.66 -19.93 3.85
C SER A 384 -1.24 -20.63 2.57
N ARG A 385 -2.05 -21.54 2.02
CA ARG A 385 -1.80 -22.18 0.70
C ARG A 385 -1.84 -21.21 -0.49
N LYS A 386 -2.35 -19.99 -0.28
CA LYS A 386 -2.44 -18.91 -1.27
C LYS A 386 -1.48 -17.75 -0.99
N VAL A 387 -0.64 -17.90 0.05
CA VAL A 387 0.52 -17.04 0.27
C VAL A 387 1.74 -17.80 -0.27
N LEU A 388 2.38 -17.28 -1.31
CA LEU A 388 3.60 -17.83 -1.88
C LEU A 388 4.82 -17.17 -1.25
N VAL A 389 5.90 -17.94 -1.09
CA VAL A 389 7.13 -17.47 -0.44
C VAL A 389 8.34 -17.70 -1.33
N THR A 390 9.28 -16.76 -1.27
CA THR A 390 10.64 -16.91 -1.78
C THR A 390 11.57 -17.11 -0.59
N LEU A 391 12.56 -17.97 -0.75
CA LEU A 391 13.53 -18.33 0.27
C LEU A 391 14.86 -17.60 0.04
N THR A 392 15.63 -17.39 1.11
CA THR A 392 16.99 -16.83 1.02
C THR A 392 17.96 -17.82 0.37
N ASP A 393 17.77 -19.12 0.60
CA ASP A 393 18.47 -20.21 -0.06
C ASP A 393 17.46 -21.13 -0.78
N PRO A 394 17.40 -21.09 -2.12
CA PRO A 394 16.49 -21.92 -2.92
C PRO A 394 16.82 -23.42 -2.87
N SER A 395 17.98 -23.82 -2.34
CA SER A 395 18.33 -25.23 -2.18
C SER A 395 17.48 -25.94 -1.11
N GLY A 396 16.66 -25.21 -0.37
CA GLY A 396 15.66 -25.76 0.53
C GLY A 396 16.27 -26.48 1.73
N ARG A 397 17.51 -26.14 2.10
CA ARG A 397 18.11 -26.60 3.35
C ARG A 397 17.24 -26.17 4.52
N SER A 398 17.24 -26.98 5.57
CA SER A 398 16.39 -26.84 6.75
C SER A 398 16.39 -25.43 7.37
N SER A 399 17.48 -24.67 7.24
CA SER A 399 17.64 -23.33 7.81
C SER A 399 17.24 -22.17 6.88
N SER A 400 16.71 -22.44 5.68
CA SER A 400 16.38 -21.39 4.71
C SER A 400 15.23 -20.51 5.21
N ARG A 401 15.45 -19.19 5.24
CA ARG A 401 14.49 -18.20 5.73
C ARG A 401 13.67 -17.63 4.59
N ILE A 402 12.47 -17.13 4.87
CA ILE A 402 11.66 -16.44 3.87
C ILE A 402 12.29 -15.07 3.60
N SER A 403 12.59 -14.79 2.33
CA SER A 403 13.02 -13.47 1.87
C SER A 403 11.82 -12.57 1.54
N SER A 404 10.75 -13.15 0.98
CA SER A 404 9.52 -12.44 0.58
C SER A 404 8.29 -13.33 0.65
N ALA A 405 7.15 -12.77 1.05
CA ALA A 405 5.83 -13.41 1.02
C ALA A 405 4.86 -12.60 0.16
N LYS A 406 4.09 -13.29 -0.71
CA LYS A 406 3.19 -12.65 -1.68
C LYS A 406 1.82 -13.35 -1.73
N ASN A 407 0.75 -12.56 -1.71
CA ASN A 407 -0.62 -13.06 -1.90
C ASN A 407 -0.84 -13.46 -3.37
N SER A 408 -1.58 -14.56 -3.59
CA SER A 408 -1.74 -15.20 -4.90
C SER A 408 -3.14 -15.81 -5.09
N ASP A 409 -3.44 -16.24 -6.33
CA ASP A 409 -4.68 -16.91 -6.73
C ASP A 409 -5.92 -16.01 -6.67
N PHE A 410 -5.99 -15.09 -7.62
CA PHE A 410 -7.00 -14.04 -7.69
C PHE A 410 -8.27 -14.46 -8.47
N GLY A 411 -8.41 -15.75 -8.84
CA GLY A 411 -9.55 -16.24 -9.62
C GLY A 411 -10.92 -16.18 -8.93
N LEU A 412 -10.99 -15.78 -7.66
CA LEU A 412 -12.24 -15.52 -6.92
C LEU A 412 -12.34 -14.05 -6.44
N THR A 413 -11.43 -13.19 -6.89
CA THR A 413 -11.37 -11.77 -6.47
C THR A 413 -12.59 -11.03 -6.99
N LYS A 414 -13.24 -10.26 -6.13
CA LYS A 414 -14.45 -9.51 -6.50
C LYS A 414 -14.18 -8.01 -6.63
N ILE A 415 -14.71 -7.40 -7.69
CA ILE A 415 -14.61 -5.97 -7.98
C ILE A 415 -15.84 -5.25 -7.44
N LYS A 416 -15.63 -4.19 -6.64
CA LYS A 416 -16.70 -3.37 -6.04
C LYS A 416 -17.73 -2.86 -7.07
N GLU A 417 -17.29 -2.51 -8.28
CA GLU A 417 -18.13 -1.95 -9.35
C GLU A 417 -18.93 -3.01 -10.13
N ALA A 418 -18.35 -4.21 -10.36
CA ALA A 418 -19.00 -5.28 -11.15
C ALA A 418 -20.02 -6.12 -10.34
N SER A 419 -20.00 -5.99 -9.00
CA SER A 419 -20.83 -6.76 -8.07
C SER A 419 -22.34 -6.51 -8.22
N LEU A 420 -22.74 -5.43 -8.91
CA LEU A 420 -24.13 -5.06 -9.18
C LEU A 420 -24.77 -5.85 -10.34
N LEU A 421 -23.98 -6.61 -11.12
CA LEU A 421 -24.45 -7.23 -12.37
C LEU A 421 -24.30 -8.77 -12.41
N HIS A 422 -23.49 -9.39 -11.56
CA HIS A 422 -23.21 -10.84 -11.59
C HIS A 422 -23.29 -11.46 -10.19
N SER A 423 -24.50 -11.87 -9.76
CA SER A 423 -24.79 -12.39 -8.42
C SER A 423 -24.99 -13.91 -8.31
N ASN A 424 -24.76 -14.69 -9.36
CA ASN A 424 -25.16 -16.12 -9.38
C ASN A 424 -24.03 -17.15 -9.22
N GLN A 425 -22.92 -16.83 -8.57
CA GLN A 425 -21.95 -17.85 -8.17
C GLN A 425 -22.23 -18.33 -6.73
N THR A 426 -22.62 -19.60 -6.61
CA THR A 426 -22.80 -20.33 -5.34
C THR A 426 -21.53 -20.29 -4.50
N PRO A 427 -21.61 -20.16 -3.17
CA PRO A 427 -20.47 -20.31 -2.28
C PRO A 427 -19.81 -21.66 -2.53
N ASN A 428 -18.51 -21.67 -2.86
CA ASN A 428 -17.77 -22.91 -3.04
C ASN A 428 -17.63 -23.59 -1.67
N THR A 429 -18.42 -24.63 -1.42
CA THR A 429 -18.52 -25.38 -0.15
C THR A 429 -17.23 -26.11 0.25
N GLY A 430 -16.17 -26.05 -0.57
CA GLY A 430 -14.90 -26.73 -0.35
C GLY A 430 -13.96 -26.13 0.72
N ASN A 431 -14.19 -24.89 1.18
CA ASN A 431 -13.31 -24.17 2.13
C ASN A 431 -14.07 -23.59 3.35
N ALA A 432 -15.15 -24.22 3.80
CA ALA A 432 -15.97 -23.73 4.92
C ALA A 432 -15.17 -23.42 6.21
N GLU A 433 -14.01 -24.06 6.36
CA GLU A 433 -13.08 -23.97 7.49
C GLU A 433 -12.41 -22.60 7.70
N TRP A 434 -11.99 -21.93 6.62
CA TRP A 434 -11.44 -20.58 6.70
C TRP A 434 -12.53 -19.52 6.60
N THR A 435 -13.73 -19.88 6.16
CA THR A 435 -14.76 -18.91 5.77
C THR A 435 -15.34 -18.20 6.99
N ALA A 436 -15.42 -16.87 6.94
CA ALA A 436 -15.98 -16.07 8.02
C ALA A 436 -17.47 -16.42 8.28
N PRO A 437 -17.94 -16.38 9.54
CA PRO A 437 -19.26 -16.87 9.93
C PRO A 437 -20.43 -16.20 9.17
N GLU A 438 -20.29 -14.92 8.83
CA GLU A 438 -21.29 -14.14 8.10
C GLU A 438 -21.40 -14.54 6.61
N VAL A 439 -20.34 -15.13 6.04
CA VAL A 439 -20.35 -15.62 4.65
C VAL A 439 -21.08 -16.97 4.56
N ILE A 440 -21.20 -17.71 5.66
CA ILE A 440 -21.84 -19.03 5.75
C ILE A 440 -23.37 -18.91 5.96
N THR A 441 -23.85 -17.82 6.54
CA THR A 441 -25.20 -17.70 7.16
C THR A 441 -26.26 -16.94 6.35
N THR A 442 -25.98 -16.46 5.14
CA THR A 442 -26.88 -15.50 4.47
C THR A 442 -27.84 -16.10 3.43
N ASP A 443 -29.13 -16.10 3.77
CA ASP A 443 -30.27 -16.20 2.84
C ASP A 443 -30.43 -14.92 1.98
N GLN A 444 -31.14 -15.04 0.85
CA GLN A 444 -31.22 -14.05 -0.24
C GLN A 444 -32.23 -12.91 0.03
N GLY A 445 -31.87 -11.68 -0.38
CA GLY A 445 -32.73 -10.49 -0.44
C GLY A 445 -32.12 -9.23 0.22
N ASP A 446 -31.95 -8.15 -0.55
CA ASP A 446 -31.71 -6.73 -0.17
C ASP A 446 -30.40 -6.30 0.54
N ILE A 447 -29.31 -7.07 0.42
CA ILE A 447 -28.09 -6.88 1.23
C ILE A 447 -26.84 -6.72 0.35
N GLU A 448 -26.86 -6.19 -0.89
CA GLU A 448 -25.66 -6.30 -1.75
C GLU A 448 -24.46 -5.43 -1.31
N ARG A 449 -24.69 -4.16 -0.91
CA ARG A 449 -23.61 -3.26 -0.45
C ARG A 449 -23.12 -3.61 0.96
N ALA A 450 -24.03 -3.97 1.86
CA ALA A 450 -23.71 -4.50 3.19
C ALA A 450 -22.99 -5.87 3.09
N LYS A 451 -23.39 -6.75 2.14
CA LYS A 451 -22.67 -8.00 1.83
C LYS A 451 -21.27 -7.74 1.31
N PHE A 452 -21.04 -6.68 0.51
CA PHE A 452 -19.71 -6.39 -0.02
C PHE A 452 -18.76 -5.85 1.06
N ASN A 453 -19.22 -4.95 1.94
CA ASN A 453 -18.43 -4.52 3.10
C ASN A 453 -18.10 -5.69 4.05
N SER A 454 -19.05 -6.58 4.27
CA SER A 454 -18.84 -7.83 5.01
C SER A 454 -17.75 -8.72 4.40
N ARG A 455 -17.56 -8.72 3.07
CA ARG A 455 -16.51 -9.50 2.41
C ARG A 455 -15.09 -8.97 2.67
N PHE A 456 -14.89 -7.66 2.82
CA PHE A 456 -13.59 -7.12 3.26
C PHE A 456 -13.26 -7.60 4.67
N LYS A 457 -14.25 -7.59 5.57
CA LYS A 457 -14.11 -8.10 6.94
C LYS A 457 -13.95 -9.63 6.99
N ALA A 458 -14.39 -10.36 5.97
CA ALA A 458 -14.11 -11.79 5.84
C ALA A 458 -12.63 -12.05 5.53
N ASP A 459 -11.97 -11.25 4.69
CA ASP A 459 -10.52 -11.34 4.49
C ASP A 459 -9.75 -11.09 5.81
N VAL A 460 -10.25 -10.19 6.67
CA VAL A 460 -9.65 -9.93 8.00
C VAL A 460 -9.73 -11.16 8.90
N TYR A 461 -10.87 -11.86 8.89
CA TYR A 461 -11.04 -13.13 9.60
C TYR A 461 -10.06 -14.19 9.06
N ASN A 462 -9.98 -14.34 7.73
CA ASN A 462 -9.06 -15.28 7.09
C ASN A 462 -7.60 -15.01 7.48
N PHE A 463 -7.23 -13.74 7.56
CA PHE A 463 -5.91 -13.32 7.99
C PHE A 463 -5.60 -13.75 9.44
N ALA A 464 -6.56 -13.63 10.36
CA ALA A 464 -6.40 -14.09 11.74
C ALA A 464 -6.11 -15.60 11.82
N ILE A 465 -6.74 -16.40 10.97
CA ILE A 465 -6.45 -17.84 10.87
C ILE A 465 -5.00 -18.07 10.41
N ILE A 466 -4.54 -17.35 9.39
CA ILE A 466 -3.14 -17.44 8.95
C ILE A 466 -2.18 -17.02 10.08
N CYS A 467 -2.53 -15.98 10.85
CA CYS A 467 -1.74 -15.57 12.02
C CYS A 467 -1.62 -16.70 13.06
N SER A 468 -2.69 -17.43 13.32
CA SER A 468 -2.66 -18.58 14.22
C SER A 468 -1.79 -19.72 13.67
N GLU A 469 -1.86 -20.01 12.36
CA GLU A 469 -1.01 -21.01 11.69
C GLU A 469 0.47 -20.61 11.77
N LEU A 470 0.80 -19.32 11.65
CA LEU A 470 2.17 -18.82 11.83
C LEU A 470 2.68 -18.98 13.27
N LEU A 471 1.83 -18.78 14.28
CA LEU A 471 2.21 -18.88 15.69
C LEU A 471 2.35 -20.33 16.19
N SER A 472 1.50 -21.23 15.70
CA SER A 472 1.49 -22.66 16.07
C SER A 472 2.38 -23.52 15.18
N GLU A 473 2.62 -23.08 13.95
CA GLU A 473 3.16 -23.89 12.84
C GLU A 473 2.30 -25.14 12.54
N GLU A 474 1.04 -25.12 12.97
CA GLU A 474 0.05 -26.17 12.75
C GLU A 474 -0.91 -25.80 11.62
N ASP A 475 -1.19 -26.78 10.75
CA ASP A 475 -2.29 -26.67 9.80
C ASP A 475 -3.57 -27.05 10.55
N HIS A 476 -4.17 -26.08 11.23
CA HIS A 476 -5.35 -26.28 12.08
C HIS A 476 -6.52 -26.98 11.37
N TYR A 477 -6.55 -26.93 10.03
CA TYR A 477 -7.60 -27.52 9.20
C TYR A 477 -7.07 -28.59 8.22
N GLY A 478 -5.79 -28.96 8.32
CA GLY A 478 -5.15 -29.92 7.41
C GLY A 478 -5.75 -31.32 7.47
N GLU A 479 -6.19 -31.77 8.65
CA GLU A 479 -6.78 -33.09 8.89
C GLU A 479 -8.29 -33.15 8.59
N LEU A 480 -8.97 -32.00 8.57
CA LEU A 480 -10.41 -31.89 8.27
C LEU A 480 -10.73 -32.12 6.78
N GLN A 481 -9.70 -32.23 5.94
CA GLN A 481 -9.80 -32.55 4.52
C GLN A 481 -10.19 -34.01 4.21
N SER A 482 -10.27 -34.90 5.21
CA SER A 482 -10.77 -36.25 5.01
C SER A 482 -12.28 -36.23 4.64
N SER A 483 -12.68 -37.05 3.67
CA SER A 483 -14.09 -37.15 3.24
C SER A 483 -15.04 -37.56 4.37
N GLU A 484 -14.51 -38.21 5.42
CA GLU A 484 -15.28 -38.65 6.59
C GLU A 484 -15.56 -37.50 7.58
N THR A 485 -14.65 -36.54 7.73
CA THR A 485 -14.83 -35.43 8.67
C THR A 485 -15.73 -34.33 8.10
N LYS A 486 -15.67 -34.07 6.78
CA LYS A 486 -16.59 -33.16 6.06
C LYS A 486 -18.07 -33.53 6.17
N LYS A 487 -18.39 -34.80 6.45
CA LYS A 487 -19.77 -35.29 6.63
C LYS A 487 -20.30 -35.16 8.05
N LYS A 488 -19.43 -34.88 9.05
CA LYS A 488 -19.79 -34.91 10.48
C LYS A 488 -19.84 -33.54 11.17
N VAL A 489 -19.25 -32.49 10.58
CA VAL A 489 -19.17 -31.17 11.21
C VAL A 489 -19.95 -30.16 10.37
N LYS A 490 -20.95 -29.48 10.97
CA LYS A 490 -21.66 -28.40 10.27
C LYS A 490 -20.76 -27.17 10.17
N ALA A 491 -20.88 -26.39 9.10
CA ALA A 491 -20.09 -25.15 8.91
C ALA A 491 -20.26 -24.17 10.10
N SER A 492 -21.41 -24.19 10.78
CA SER A 492 -21.71 -23.43 12.01
C SER A 492 -20.98 -23.91 13.28
N ASP A 493 -20.43 -25.12 13.26
CA ASP A 493 -19.66 -25.69 14.37
C ASP A 493 -18.15 -25.43 14.17
N ILE A 494 -17.69 -25.35 12.90
CA ILE A 494 -16.31 -25.01 12.55
C ILE A 494 -16.02 -23.52 12.80
N SER A 495 -16.98 -22.64 12.51
CA SER A 495 -16.88 -21.21 12.83
C SER A 495 -16.92 -20.90 14.33
N LYS A 496 -17.01 -21.91 15.21
CA LYS A 496 -16.89 -21.77 16.67
C LYS A 496 -15.56 -22.29 17.22
N LEU A 497 -14.77 -22.99 16.40
CA LEU A 497 -13.46 -23.50 16.75
C LEU A 497 -12.41 -22.44 16.42
N ARG A 498 -12.29 -21.43 17.29
CA ARG A 498 -11.16 -20.48 17.24
C ARG A 498 -9.91 -21.19 17.77
N PRO A 499 -8.78 -21.20 17.03
CA PRO A 499 -7.54 -21.74 17.53
C PRO A 499 -7.12 -21.10 18.86
N ASN A 500 -6.59 -21.91 19.78
CA ASN A 500 -5.96 -21.38 20.99
C ASN A 500 -4.60 -20.78 20.60
N LEU A 501 -4.41 -19.49 20.88
CA LEU A 501 -3.10 -18.85 20.72
C LEU A 501 -2.18 -19.34 21.83
N SER A 502 -0.90 -19.57 21.50
CA SER A 502 0.13 -20.00 22.46
C SER A 502 0.20 -19.05 23.66
N GLU A 503 0.41 -19.60 24.86
CA GLU A 503 0.62 -18.81 26.09
C GLU A 503 1.84 -17.89 26.02
N ASN A 504 2.81 -18.21 25.15
CA ASN A 504 4.00 -17.40 24.93
C ASN A 504 3.77 -16.24 23.95
N CYS A 505 2.61 -16.15 23.31
CA CYS A 505 2.30 -15.06 22.40
C CYS A 505 2.15 -13.74 23.19
N PRO A 506 2.84 -12.64 22.80
CA PRO A 506 2.65 -11.34 23.44
C PRO A 506 1.17 -10.93 23.49
N LEU A 507 0.68 -10.47 24.65
CA LEU A 507 -0.74 -10.13 24.84
C LEU A 507 -1.25 -9.15 23.78
N ARG A 508 -0.39 -8.22 23.36
CA ARG A 508 -0.73 -7.23 22.35
C ARG A 508 -0.98 -7.83 20.98
N LEU A 509 -0.13 -8.78 20.56
CA LEU A 509 -0.30 -9.51 19.32
C LEU A 509 -1.52 -10.44 19.39
N ALA A 510 -1.69 -11.15 20.52
CA ALA A 510 -2.82 -12.03 20.72
C ALA A 510 -4.15 -11.27 20.66
N SER A 511 -4.25 -10.11 21.30
CA SER A 511 -5.46 -9.28 21.29
C SER A 511 -5.76 -8.65 19.92
N LEU A 512 -4.74 -8.30 19.12
CA LEU A 512 -4.91 -7.91 17.72
C LEU A 512 -5.53 -9.07 16.90
N ILE A 513 -4.91 -10.26 16.96
CA ILE A 513 -5.40 -11.45 16.24
C ILE A 513 -6.84 -11.79 16.68
N GLN A 514 -7.12 -11.67 17.97
CA GLN A 514 -8.45 -11.90 18.52
C GLN A 514 -9.49 -10.90 18.02
N SER A 515 -9.10 -9.65 17.81
CA SER A 515 -9.98 -8.63 17.23
C SER A 515 -10.25 -8.92 15.74
N CYS A 516 -9.27 -9.45 15.00
CA CYS A 516 -9.43 -9.80 13.59
C CYS A 516 -10.43 -10.95 13.32
N TRP A 517 -10.63 -11.87 14.27
CA TRP A 517 -11.61 -12.96 14.14
C TRP A 517 -12.84 -12.80 15.03
N ALA A 518 -13.16 -11.56 15.43
CA ALA A 518 -14.37 -11.25 16.19
C ALA A 518 -15.61 -11.78 15.46
N GLU A 519 -16.58 -12.26 16.25
CA GLU A 519 -17.84 -12.78 15.69
C GLU A 519 -18.59 -11.70 14.92
N ASP A 520 -18.68 -10.50 15.52
CA ASP A 520 -19.16 -9.31 14.83
C ASP A 520 -18.11 -8.82 13.82
N SER A 521 -18.47 -8.88 12.53
CA SER A 521 -17.61 -8.43 11.44
C SER A 521 -17.29 -6.93 11.48
N THR A 522 -18.15 -6.11 12.08
CA THR A 522 -17.94 -4.65 12.18
C THR A 522 -16.87 -4.29 13.22
N ALA A 523 -16.73 -5.12 14.25
CA ALA A 523 -15.69 -4.97 15.28
C ALA A 523 -14.28 -5.35 14.81
N ARG A 524 -14.16 -6.02 13.65
CA ARG A 524 -12.86 -6.42 13.09
C ARG A 524 -12.14 -5.17 12.54
N PRO A 525 -10.85 -4.95 12.85
CA PRO A 525 -10.11 -3.77 12.36
C PRO A 525 -9.89 -3.80 10.84
N GLU A 526 -9.61 -2.64 10.25
CA GLU A 526 -9.19 -2.54 8.84
C GLU A 526 -7.72 -2.96 8.66
N PHE A 527 -7.35 -3.42 7.46
CA PHE A 527 -5.96 -3.80 7.19
C PHE A 527 -4.97 -2.63 7.34
N SER A 528 -5.41 -1.37 7.21
CA SER A 528 -4.58 -0.21 7.54
C SER A 528 -4.17 -0.19 9.01
N GLU A 529 -5.10 -0.44 9.91
CA GLU A 529 -4.86 -0.48 11.37
C GLU A 529 -4.03 -1.71 11.72
N ILE A 530 -4.35 -2.87 11.14
CA ILE A 530 -3.60 -4.12 11.33
C ILE A 530 -2.12 -3.91 10.94
N CYS A 531 -1.85 -3.30 9.78
CA CYS A 531 -0.49 -3.04 9.35
C CYS A 531 0.24 -2.04 10.28
N GLN A 532 -0.44 -1.01 10.76
CA GLN A 532 0.15 -0.05 11.72
C GLN A 532 0.54 -0.75 13.02
N GLU A 533 -0.38 -1.54 13.56
CA GLU A 533 -0.17 -2.26 14.82
C GLU A 533 0.91 -3.34 14.69
N LEU A 534 0.94 -4.12 13.60
CA LEU A 534 2.00 -5.10 13.36
C LEU A 534 3.38 -4.45 13.22
N ARG A 535 3.48 -3.28 12.57
CA ARG A 535 4.74 -2.51 12.54
C ARG A 535 5.14 -2.07 13.93
N TYR A 536 4.20 -1.59 14.72
CA TYR A 536 4.48 -1.15 16.07
C TYR A 536 4.96 -2.31 16.96
N ILE A 537 4.25 -3.44 16.95
CA ILE A 537 4.66 -4.69 17.63
C ILE A 537 6.06 -5.12 17.18
N LYS A 538 6.35 -5.08 15.87
CA LYS A 538 7.71 -5.38 15.35
C LYS A 538 8.75 -4.43 15.97
N GLY A 539 8.45 -3.14 16.07
CA GLY A 539 9.34 -2.15 16.70
C GLY A 539 9.56 -2.44 18.19
N LEU A 540 8.52 -2.81 18.92
CA LEU A 540 8.62 -3.20 20.34
C LEU A 540 9.48 -4.46 20.52
N LEU A 541 9.30 -5.47 19.66
CA LEU A 541 10.14 -6.68 19.66
C LEU A 541 11.61 -6.37 19.40
N LEU A 542 11.90 -5.48 18.43
CA LEU A 542 13.28 -5.08 18.13
C LEU A 542 13.93 -4.26 19.25
N ARG A 543 13.15 -3.52 20.03
CA ARG A 543 13.62 -2.77 21.20
C ARG A 543 13.72 -3.62 22.47
N GLY A 544 13.06 -4.77 22.49
CA GLY A 544 12.89 -5.57 23.71
C GLY A 544 11.93 -4.96 24.73
N ASP A 545 10.94 -4.18 24.30
CA ASP A 545 9.97 -3.50 25.19
C ASP A 545 8.86 -4.46 25.65
N GLN A 546 9.19 -5.28 26.66
CA GLN A 546 8.29 -6.30 27.20
C GLN A 546 7.04 -5.71 27.85
N GLN A 547 7.13 -4.52 28.48
CA GLN A 547 5.99 -3.91 29.15
C GLN A 547 4.89 -3.57 28.14
N MET A 548 5.25 -2.91 27.03
CA MET A 548 4.28 -2.54 26.01
C MET A 548 3.76 -3.75 25.23
N LEU A 549 4.56 -4.81 25.08
CA LEU A 549 4.12 -6.08 24.48
C LEU A 549 3.04 -6.80 25.31
N GLN A 550 2.98 -6.53 26.62
CA GLN A 550 1.97 -7.09 27.53
C GLN A 550 0.74 -6.19 27.71
N THR A 551 0.57 -5.16 26.87
CA THR A 551 -0.66 -4.36 26.80
C THR A 551 -1.65 -4.97 25.80
N LYS A 552 -2.94 -4.62 25.88
CA LYS A 552 -3.92 -5.03 24.86
C LYS A 552 -3.87 -4.07 23.67
N PHE A 553 -4.08 -4.62 22.47
CA PHE A 553 -4.43 -3.83 21.29
C PHE A 553 -5.71 -3.03 21.58
N VAL A 554 -5.68 -1.74 21.26
CA VAL A 554 -6.86 -0.87 21.34
C VAL A 554 -7.04 -0.23 19.95
N PRO A 555 -8.13 -0.54 19.24
CA PRO A 555 -8.43 0.05 17.93
C PRO A 555 -8.47 1.58 18.01
N ASN A 556 -8.00 2.28 16.97
CA ASN A 556 -8.06 3.75 16.88
C ASN A 556 -7.35 4.56 18.01
N THR A 557 -6.47 3.96 18.83
CA THR A 557 -6.00 4.61 20.08
C THR A 557 -4.55 5.11 20.08
N ILE A 558 -3.84 5.12 18.94
CA ILE A 558 -2.44 5.61 18.94
C ILE A 558 -2.35 7.13 19.26
N GLU A 559 -3.48 7.85 19.30
CA GLU A 559 -3.55 9.24 19.79
C GLU A 559 -3.90 9.40 21.29
N GLN A 560 -4.32 8.37 22.03
CA GLN A 560 -4.78 8.54 23.43
C GLN A 560 -4.48 7.34 24.35
N VAL A 561 -3.26 7.26 24.91
CA VAL A 561 -2.99 6.35 26.05
C VAL A 561 -3.35 7.08 27.37
N PRO A 562 -4.01 6.43 28.35
CA PRO A 562 -4.54 7.11 29.53
C PRO A 562 -3.43 7.54 30.49
N ARG A 563 -3.53 8.78 31.01
CA ARG A 563 -2.70 9.24 32.13
C ARG A 563 -3.18 8.57 33.41
N GLU A 564 -2.31 7.82 34.07
CA GLU A 564 -2.56 7.33 35.44
C GLU A 564 -2.68 8.52 36.41
N ASN A 565 -3.71 8.45 37.26
CA ASN A 565 -3.96 9.42 38.32
C ASN A 565 -2.89 9.30 39.42
N GLY A 566 -1.94 10.24 39.41
CA GLY A 566 -1.02 10.50 40.51
C GLY A 566 -1.42 11.76 41.27
N THR A 567 -1.65 11.58 42.56
CA THR A 567 -2.16 12.56 43.54
C THR A 567 -1.32 13.81 43.73
N SER A 568 -2.04 14.87 44.09
CA SER A 568 -1.62 16.21 44.53
C SER A 568 -0.39 16.26 45.43
N ASP A 569 0.50 17.21 45.18
CA ASP A 569 0.97 18.14 46.22
C ASP A 569 1.42 19.49 45.63
N LYS A 570 1.05 20.55 46.36
CA LYS A 570 1.35 21.95 46.07
C LYS A 570 2.74 22.29 46.61
N GLU A 571 3.53 23.06 45.87
CA GLU A 571 4.18 24.27 46.38
C GLU A 571 4.86 25.05 45.25
N GLY A 572 4.67 26.37 45.25
CA GLY A 572 5.14 27.27 44.19
C GLY A 572 6.55 27.80 44.42
N LYS A 573 7.22 28.16 43.32
CA LYS A 573 8.21 29.23 43.26
C LYS A 573 8.36 29.74 41.83
N GLN A 574 8.18 31.05 41.68
CA GLN A 574 8.37 31.81 40.45
C GLN A 574 9.83 31.73 39.96
N SER A 575 10.00 31.48 38.66
CA SER A 575 11.21 31.82 37.90
C SER A 575 10.90 31.80 36.40
N SER A 576 11.06 32.96 35.74
CA SER A 576 11.29 33.14 34.29
C SER A 576 10.41 32.33 33.31
N HIS A 577 9.29 32.91 32.88
CA HIS A 577 8.48 32.40 31.77
C HIS A 577 9.23 32.50 30.43
N VAL A 578 9.86 31.40 30.02
CA VAL A 578 9.98 31.04 28.60
C VAL A 578 8.71 30.25 28.28
N ALA A 579 7.96 30.69 27.27
CA ALA A 579 6.63 30.17 26.95
C ALA A 579 6.66 28.67 26.59
N SER A 580 5.76 27.90 27.19
CA SER A 580 5.46 26.52 26.83
C SER A 580 4.72 26.44 25.48
N PRO A 581 4.81 25.33 24.72
CA PRO A 581 4.03 25.16 23.49
C PRO A 581 2.54 25.15 23.85
N LYS A 582 1.75 26.04 23.26
CA LYS A 582 0.28 26.01 23.38
C LYS A 582 -0.23 24.77 22.63
N ASP A 583 -1.10 23.98 23.24
CA ASP A 583 -1.68 22.78 22.64
C ASP A 583 -2.44 23.15 21.34
N ILE A 584 -1.82 22.88 20.19
CA ILE A 584 -2.43 23.08 18.87
C ILE A 584 -3.43 21.94 18.64
N ILE A 585 -4.69 22.27 18.39
CA ILE A 585 -5.76 21.30 18.12
C ILE A 585 -6.07 21.25 16.64
N ARG A 586 -6.52 20.07 16.18
CA ARG A 586 -6.93 19.82 14.81
C ARG A 586 -8.45 19.78 14.73
N GLN A 587 -9.05 20.53 13.80
CA GLN A 587 -10.51 20.57 13.61
C GLN A 587 -10.91 20.39 12.13
N GLY A 588 -11.96 19.61 11.90
CA GLY A 588 -12.31 19.08 10.57
C GLY A 588 -11.67 17.69 10.33
N PRO A 589 -11.55 17.22 9.06
CA PRO A 589 -11.84 17.94 7.84
C PRO A 589 -13.31 17.86 7.44
N TRP A 590 -13.94 19.00 7.18
CA TRP A 590 -15.29 19.12 6.65
C TRP A 590 -15.26 18.84 5.15
N GLY A 591 -16.03 17.85 4.67
CA GLY A 591 -16.00 17.46 3.27
C GLY A 591 -16.51 16.06 3.02
N ARG A 592 -16.21 15.51 1.84
CA ARG A 592 -16.60 14.15 1.43
C ARG A 592 -15.92 13.08 2.27
N GLU A 593 -16.61 12.03 2.71
CA GLU A 593 -15.94 10.84 3.27
C GLU A 593 -15.52 9.86 2.17
N GLU A 594 -14.29 9.99 1.67
CA GLU A 594 -13.64 8.93 0.88
C GLU A 594 -12.34 8.45 1.54
N PRO A 595 -12.02 7.14 1.54
CA PRO A 595 -10.89 6.59 2.30
C PRO A 595 -9.53 6.66 1.58
N HIS A 596 -9.46 7.17 0.33
CA HIS A 596 -8.33 6.84 -0.56
C HIS A 596 -7.69 7.97 -1.38
N LYS A 597 -7.93 9.25 -1.07
CA LYS A 597 -7.14 10.35 -1.66
C LYS A 597 -6.30 11.07 -0.60
N LYS A 598 -5.02 10.68 -0.48
CA LYS A 598 -3.98 11.57 0.06
C LYS A 598 -3.47 12.45 -1.08
N THR A 599 -4.15 13.56 -1.34
CA THR A 599 -3.62 14.63 -2.20
C THR A 599 -3.50 15.91 -1.37
N GLY A 600 -2.29 16.06 -0.81
CA GLY A 600 -1.56 17.27 -0.40
C GLY A 600 -2.33 18.38 0.29
N LEU A 601 -2.14 18.50 1.61
CA LEU A 601 -2.30 19.78 2.28
C LEU A 601 -1.21 20.05 3.33
N PHE A 602 -1.02 21.34 3.62
CA PHE A 602 -0.28 21.99 4.70
C PHE A 602 -0.56 21.36 6.09
N ASP A 603 -0.11 20.12 6.30
CA ASP A 603 -0.45 19.29 7.46
C ASP A 603 0.50 19.52 8.65
N HIS A 604 0.82 20.78 8.91
CA HIS A 604 1.58 21.25 10.06
C HIS A 604 1.14 22.67 10.44
N ALA A 605 1.54 23.12 11.63
CA ALA A 605 1.26 24.47 12.10
C ALA A 605 2.40 25.43 11.72
N ALA A 606 2.08 26.49 10.97
CA ALA A 606 3.00 27.59 10.74
C ALA A 606 3.05 28.53 11.95
N ASP A 607 4.11 29.35 11.97
CA ASP A 607 4.20 30.48 12.90
C ASP A 607 3.17 31.57 12.56
N SER A 608 3.04 31.93 11.27
CA SER A 608 1.98 32.85 10.83
C SER A 608 1.56 32.68 9.37
N ILE A 609 0.26 32.86 9.10
CA ILE A 609 -0.29 32.88 7.74
C ILE A 609 -0.32 34.33 7.23
N LYS A 610 0.27 34.60 6.07
CA LYS A 610 0.42 35.96 5.50
C LYS A 610 -0.60 36.29 4.44
N TRP A 611 -1.02 35.32 3.65
CA TRP A 611 -2.02 35.55 2.61
C TRP A 611 -2.69 34.25 2.19
N ILE A 612 -3.89 34.37 1.63
CA ILE A 612 -4.66 33.28 1.06
C ILE A 612 -5.09 33.66 -0.36
N ARG A 613 -4.89 32.78 -1.34
CA ARG A 613 -5.39 32.91 -2.70
C ARG A 613 -6.36 31.77 -3.01
N LEU A 614 -7.57 32.07 -3.44
CA LEU A 614 -8.58 31.06 -3.74
C LEU A 614 -9.29 31.33 -5.07
N LYS A 615 -9.84 30.26 -5.66
CA LYS A 615 -10.74 30.34 -6.81
C LYS A 615 -12.04 29.62 -6.50
N TYR A 616 -13.16 30.27 -6.78
CA TYR A 616 -14.50 29.76 -6.50
C TYR A 616 -15.49 30.13 -7.61
N GLN A 617 -16.68 29.56 -7.54
CA GLN A 617 -17.82 29.88 -8.41
C GLN A 617 -19.13 29.86 -7.60
N GLN A 618 -20.14 30.60 -8.09
CA GLN A 618 -21.43 30.76 -7.41
C GLN A 618 -22.51 29.79 -7.92
N SER A 619 -22.41 29.30 -9.16
CA SER A 619 -23.42 28.40 -9.73
C SER A 619 -22.79 27.46 -10.78
N PRO A 620 -22.76 26.13 -10.53
CA PRO A 620 -23.02 25.49 -9.24
C PRO A 620 -21.98 25.92 -8.19
N PRO A 621 -22.34 26.11 -6.91
CA PRO A 621 -21.44 26.69 -5.91
C PRO A 621 -20.29 25.74 -5.54
N GLY A 622 -19.06 26.24 -5.47
CA GLY A 622 -17.89 25.42 -5.20
C GLY A 622 -16.60 26.23 -5.03
N VAL A 623 -15.75 25.79 -4.10
CA VAL A 623 -14.36 26.26 -3.99
C VAL A 623 -13.46 25.30 -4.77
N GLY A 624 -12.82 25.78 -5.83
CA GLY A 624 -12.03 24.94 -6.74
C GLY A 624 -10.52 24.99 -6.51
N PHE A 625 -10.03 26.05 -5.87
CA PHE A 625 -8.62 26.23 -5.56
C PHE A 625 -8.45 27.04 -4.28
N LEU A 626 -7.46 26.72 -3.48
CA LEU A 626 -7.09 27.47 -2.28
C LEU A 626 -5.57 27.33 -2.10
N GLU A 627 -4.85 28.41 -1.87
CA GLU A 627 -3.42 28.45 -1.70
C GLU A 627 -3.10 29.41 -0.56
N VAL A 628 -2.10 29.06 0.24
CA VAL A 628 -1.77 29.73 1.48
C VAL A 628 -0.28 30.08 1.46
N GLY A 629 0.03 31.35 1.70
CA GLY A 629 1.38 31.79 1.99
C GLY A 629 1.57 31.95 3.49
N TYR A 630 2.62 31.35 4.04
CA TYR A 630 2.87 31.28 5.48
C TYR A 630 4.35 31.39 5.82
N VAL A 631 4.66 31.59 7.10
CA VAL A 631 6.02 31.68 7.64
C VAL A 631 6.24 30.56 8.63
N GLU A 632 7.35 29.87 8.49
CA GLU A 632 7.80 28.81 9.41
C GLU A 632 8.48 29.38 10.65
N PRO A 633 8.65 28.61 11.73
CA PRO A 633 9.39 29.04 12.94
C PRO A 633 10.84 29.46 12.67
N ASP A 634 11.44 29.04 11.55
CA ASP A 634 12.77 29.47 11.12
C ASP A 634 12.78 30.84 10.41
N GLY A 635 11.60 31.44 10.22
CA GLY A 635 11.40 32.75 9.60
C GLY A 635 11.31 32.73 8.07
N GLN A 636 11.36 31.57 7.40
CA GLN A 636 11.25 31.49 5.95
C GLN A 636 9.79 31.55 5.48
N GLU A 637 9.54 32.26 4.36
CA GLU A 637 8.23 32.29 3.73
C GLU A 637 8.04 31.11 2.77
N HIS A 638 6.93 30.41 2.92
CA HIS A 638 6.54 29.27 2.10
C HIS A 638 5.18 29.52 1.45
N THR A 639 4.88 28.75 0.41
CA THR A 639 3.60 28.79 -0.30
C THR A 639 3.15 27.38 -0.61
N GLU A 640 1.90 27.07 -0.30
CA GLU A 640 1.30 25.78 -0.61
C GLU A 640 -0.09 25.93 -1.23
N ALA A 641 -0.36 25.18 -2.29
CA ALA A 641 -1.59 25.25 -3.07
C ALA A 641 -2.37 23.92 -3.04
N TYR A 642 -3.69 24.05 -2.91
CA TYR A 642 -4.68 22.98 -2.95
C TYR A 642 -5.32 22.94 -4.34
N CYS A 643 -5.22 21.77 -4.99
CA CYS A 643 -5.65 21.41 -6.34
C CYS A 643 -4.65 21.70 -7.49
N LYS A 644 -4.51 20.73 -8.42
CA LYS A 644 -3.74 20.87 -9.68
C LYS A 644 -4.60 21.27 -10.89
N ASN A 645 -5.92 21.10 -10.82
CA ASN A 645 -6.87 21.38 -11.90
C ASN A 645 -7.81 22.53 -11.48
N ILE A 646 -7.50 23.74 -11.91
CA ILE A 646 -8.14 24.96 -11.40
C ILE A 646 -9.57 25.13 -11.95
N ILE A 647 -10.60 24.81 -11.15
CA ILE A 647 -12.02 25.12 -11.43
C ILE A 647 -12.49 26.33 -10.61
N GLY A 648 -13.52 27.01 -11.10
CA GLY A 648 -14.04 28.26 -10.54
C GLY A 648 -13.95 29.39 -11.56
N THR A 649 -14.84 30.37 -11.43
CA THR A 649 -14.94 31.52 -12.34
C THR A 649 -14.28 32.77 -11.76
N THR A 650 -14.08 32.83 -10.45
CA THR A 650 -13.64 34.03 -9.73
C THR A 650 -12.40 33.75 -8.89
N TRP A 651 -11.35 34.53 -9.10
CA TRP A 651 -10.15 34.54 -8.26
C TRP A 651 -10.27 35.59 -7.15
N ARG A 652 -9.77 35.25 -5.95
CA ARG A 652 -9.58 36.20 -4.86
C ARG A 652 -8.25 35.94 -4.16
N THR A 653 -7.54 37.02 -3.86
CA THR A 653 -6.34 37.00 -3.03
C THR A 653 -6.59 37.91 -1.83
N ILE A 654 -6.45 37.34 -0.64
CA ILE A 654 -6.51 38.02 0.65
C ILE A 654 -5.07 38.15 1.13
N LYS A 655 -4.60 39.37 1.35
CA LYS A 655 -3.33 39.63 2.02
C LYS A 655 -3.65 40.15 3.41
N PHE A 656 -3.07 39.54 4.43
CA PHE A 656 -3.27 39.96 5.82
C PHE A 656 -2.30 41.07 6.18
N GLU A 657 -2.78 42.05 6.93
CA GLU A 657 -1.92 43.07 7.55
C GLU A 657 -0.97 42.42 8.57
N PRO A 658 0.16 43.06 8.95
CA PRO A 658 1.16 42.45 9.84
C PRO A 658 0.63 41.93 11.18
N GLU A 659 -0.43 42.53 11.71
CA GLU A 659 -1.12 42.15 12.96
C GLU A 659 -2.45 41.41 12.71
N GLU A 660 -2.83 41.19 11.46
CA GLU A 660 -4.04 40.47 11.09
C GLU A 660 -3.77 38.96 11.06
N TYR A 661 -4.53 38.18 11.83
CA TYR A 661 -4.43 36.72 11.87
C TYR A 661 -5.82 36.09 11.85
N ILE A 662 -5.90 34.87 11.34
CA ILE A 662 -7.13 34.12 11.20
C ILE A 662 -7.56 33.60 12.57
N ARG A 663 -8.79 33.92 12.98
CA ARG A 663 -9.39 33.51 14.25
C ARG A 663 -10.36 32.34 14.15
N GLN A 664 -10.97 32.19 12.98
CA GLN A 664 -11.97 31.16 12.73
C GLN A 664 -12.16 30.98 11.23
N VAL A 665 -12.54 29.78 10.83
CA VAL A 665 -12.96 29.46 9.46
C VAL A 665 -14.36 28.87 9.51
N SER A 666 -15.23 29.28 8.60
CA SER A 666 -16.58 28.74 8.46
C SER A 666 -16.93 28.51 7.00
N GLY A 667 -18.01 27.78 6.73
CA GLY A 667 -18.43 27.49 5.37
C GLY A 667 -19.56 26.47 5.32
N SER A 668 -19.71 25.82 4.18
CA SER A 668 -20.68 24.74 4.00
C SER A 668 -20.16 23.65 3.07
N VAL A 669 -20.61 22.42 3.31
CA VAL A 669 -20.32 21.23 2.52
C VAL A 669 -21.62 20.70 1.92
N GLY A 670 -21.66 20.52 0.61
CA GLY A 670 -22.89 20.17 -0.10
C GLY A 670 -22.63 19.54 -1.46
N PRO A 671 -23.69 19.10 -2.15
CA PRO A 671 -23.60 18.57 -3.50
C PRO A 671 -23.23 19.67 -4.51
N HIS A 672 -22.30 19.36 -5.40
CA HIS A 672 -21.86 20.16 -6.53
C HIS A 672 -22.13 19.40 -7.83
N GLU A 673 -22.96 19.98 -8.68
CA GLU A 673 -23.44 19.35 -9.91
C GLU A 673 -22.34 19.36 -11.00
N VAL A 674 -21.86 18.18 -11.41
CA VAL A 674 -20.85 18.02 -12.49
C VAL A 674 -21.48 17.32 -13.70
N THR A 675 -21.21 17.87 -14.88
CA THR A 675 -21.60 17.24 -16.15
C THR A 675 -20.44 16.38 -16.65
N VAL A 676 -20.65 15.05 -16.73
CA VAL A 676 -19.63 14.12 -17.23
C VAL A 676 -19.81 13.93 -18.74
N SER A 677 -18.72 14.00 -19.49
CA SER A 677 -18.73 14.04 -20.96
C SER A 677 -19.22 12.75 -21.64
N ASP A 678 -19.34 11.65 -20.91
CA ASP A 678 -19.71 10.31 -21.44
C ASP A 678 -21.15 9.88 -21.14
N SER A 679 -21.90 10.66 -20.35
CA SER A 679 -23.24 10.31 -19.90
C SER A 679 -24.17 11.52 -19.98
N ARG A 680 -25.38 11.35 -20.49
CA ARG A 680 -26.45 12.39 -20.48
C ARG A 680 -27.01 12.62 -19.06
N GLY A 681 -26.21 12.37 -18.02
CA GLY A 681 -26.58 12.47 -16.62
C GLY A 681 -25.65 13.42 -15.89
N LYS A 682 -26.22 14.19 -14.98
CA LYS A 682 -25.46 15.03 -14.05
C LYS A 682 -25.17 14.21 -12.80
N VAL A 683 -23.96 14.35 -12.25
CA VAL A 683 -23.54 13.67 -11.02
C VAL A 683 -23.24 14.71 -9.97
N ASP A 684 -23.81 14.55 -8.78
CA ASP A 684 -23.54 15.42 -7.63
C ASP A 684 -22.28 14.95 -6.90
N LEU A 685 -21.29 15.83 -6.79
CA LEU A 685 -20.09 15.62 -5.98
C LEU A 685 -20.24 16.37 -4.65
N PHE A 686 -20.14 15.66 -3.53
CA PHE A 686 -20.16 16.30 -2.21
C PHE A 686 -18.80 16.95 -1.92
N CYS A 687 -18.72 18.27 -1.73
CA CYS A 687 -17.46 19.00 -1.50
C CYS A 687 -17.68 20.30 -0.72
N VAL A 688 -16.62 21.06 -0.44
CA VAL A 688 -16.72 22.41 0.15
C VAL A 688 -17.34 23.37 -0.86
N VAL A 689 -18.58 23.77 -0.63
CA VAL A 689 -19.37 24.63 -1.53
C VAL A 689 -19.33 26.10 -1.12
N SER A 690 -18.95 26.40 0.12
CA SER A 690 -18.59 27.76 0.54
C SER A 690 -17.48 27.79 1.59
N LEU A 691 -16.74 28.90 1.62
CA LEU A 691 -15.69 29.18 2.61
C LEU A 691 -15.69 30.66 3.02
N THR A 692 -15.59 30.92 4.31
CA THR A 692 -15.46 32.25 4.92
C THR A 692 -14.30 32.24 5.91
N ILE A 693 -13.41 33.22 5.79
CA ILE A 693 -12.24 33.39 6.66
C ILE A 693 -12.50 34.55 7.61
N HIS A 694 -12.50 34.29 8.91
CA HIS A 694 -12.67 35.30 9.95
C HIS A 694 -11.31 35.61 10.57
N THR A 695 -10.89 36.87 10.53
CA THR A 695 -9.67 37.35 11.19
C THR A 695 -10.00 38.09 12.48
N ASN A 696 -8.99 38.44 13.25
CA ASN A 696 -9.12 39.36 14.38
C ASN A 696 -9.59 40.78 14.01
N GLN A 697 -9.62 41.13 12.72
CA GLN A 697 -10.01 42.46 12.25
C GLN A 697 -11.32 42.48 11.44
N ARG A 698 -11.52 41.50 10.55
CA ARG A 698 -12.64 41.46 9.61
C ARG A 698 -12.93 40.05 9.13
N SER A 699 -13.93 39.88 8.28
CA SER A 699 -14.26 38.60 7.64
C SER A 699 -14.17 38.71 6.13
N TYR A 700 -13.74 37.64 5.47
CA TYR A 700 -13.62 37.53 4.02
C TYR A 700 -14.45 36.35 3.52
N GLY A 701 -15.36 36.60 2.58
CA GLY A 701 -16.29 35.61 2.06
C GLY A 701 -17.76 36.00 2.32
N PRO A 702 -18.71 35.08 2.11
CA PRO A 702 -18.49 33.70 1.69
C PRO A 702 -17.99 33.59 0.24
N PHE A 703 -17.03 32.70 0.02
CA PHE A 703 -16.53 32.32 -1.29
C PHE A 703 -17.26 31.05 -1.72
N GLY A 704 -18.20 31.19 -2.66
CA GLY A 704 -19.22 30.18 -2.95
C GLY A 704 -20.57 30.57 -2.33
N ASP A 705 -21.43 29.59 -2.06
CA ASP A 705 -22.78 29.83 -1.53
C ASP A 705 -23.02 29.06 -0.23
N GLU A 706 -23.08 29.78 0.89
CA GLU A 706 -23.29 29.23 2.24
C GLU A 706 -24.74 28.84 2.56
N SER A 707 -25.67 29.05 1.62
CA SER A 707 -27.05 28.58 1.72
C SER A 707 -27.22 27.13 1.26
N VAL A 708 -26.19 26.55 0.62
CA VAL A 708 -26.22 25.20 0.06
C VAL A 708 -25.43 24.22 0.94
N GLY A 709 -26.04 23.08 1.26
CA GLY A 709 -25.38 22.03 2.05
C GLY A 709 -25.38 22.28 3.56
N ASN A 710 -24.60 21.49 4.28
CA ASN A 710 -24.49 21.59 5.73
C ASN A 710 -23.37 22.55 6.12
N ARG A 711 -23.65 23.45 7.06
CA ARG A 711 -22.68 24.46 7.52
C ARG A 711 -21.63 23.83 8.43
N PHE A 712 -20.42 24.38 8.39
CA PHE A 712 -19.34 24.07 9.33
C PHE A 712 -18.70 25.34 9.87
N ARG A 713 -18.11 25.25 11.06
CA ARG A 713 -17.26 26.30 11.64
C ARG A 713 -16.21 25.69 12.56
N SER A 714 -14.99 26.22 12.51
CA SER A 714 -13.97 25.92 13.53
C SER A 714 -14.34 26.59 14.86
N GLY A 715 -13.70 26.16 15.95
CA GLY A 715 -13.64 26.90 17.21
C GLY A 715 -12.88 28.22 17.03
N THR A 716 -12.89 29.02 18.08
CA THR A 716 -12.23 30.34 18.10
C THR A 716 -10.81 30.24 18.64
N GLY A 717 -9.84 30.79 17.90
CA GLY A 717 -8.43 30.74 18.28
C GLY A 717 -7.53 31.12 17.12
N THR A 718 -6.21 31.14 17.30
CA THR A 718 -5.30 31.44 16.19
C THR A 718 -5.21 30.24 15.24
N VAL A 719 -5.70 30.38 14.01
CA VAL A 719 -5.52 29.37 12.96
C VAL A 719 -4.10 29.47 12.44
N THR A 720 -3.32 28.42 12.69
CA THR A 720 -1.91 28.30 12.31
C THR A 720 -1.71 27.43 11.08
N GLY A 721 -2.76 26.74 10.62
CA GLY A 721 -2.70 26.01 9.36
C GLY A 721 -3.98 25.36 8.88
N PHE A 722 -3.87 24.68 7.76
CA PHE A 722 -4.99 24.15 6.97
C PHE A 722 -4.65 22.76 6.42
N PHE A 723 -5.53 21.79 6.60
CA PHE A 723 -5.36 20.43 6.06
C PHE A 723 -6.66 19.95 5.36
N GLY A 724 -6.69 18.77 4.71
CA GLY A 724 -7.93 18.30 4.02
C GLY A 724 -7.72 17.32 2.86
N ALA A 725 -8.47 17.49 1.77
CA ALA A 725 -8.15 16.88 0.46
C ALA A 725 -8.68 17.74 -0.69
N SER A 726 -7.99 17.76 -1.83
CA SER A 726 -8.46 18.43 -3.05
C SER A 726 -8.39 17.53 -4.28
N GLY A 727 -9.45 17.56 -5.07
CA GLY A 727 -9.63 16.84 -6.33
C GLY A 727 -9.72 17.81 -7.48
N VAL A 728 -10.89 17.87 -8.14
CA VAL A 728 -11.25 18.92 -9.11
C VAL A 728 -11.84 20.14 -8.40
N LEU A 729 -12.35 19.93 -7.18
CA LEU A 729 -12.81 20.94 -6.24
C LEU A 729 -12.11 20.70 -4.89
N LEU A 730 -12.33 21.59 -3.92
CA LEU A 730 -11.91 21.40 -2.54
C LEU A 730 -12.80 20.34 -1.89
N ASP A 731 -12.35 19.09 -1.92
CA ASP A 731 -13.11 17.91 -1.50
C ASP A 731 -13.33 17.90 0.03
N LYS A 732 -12.31 18.26 0.81
CA LYS A 732 -12.39 18.49 2.26
C LYS A 732 -11.43 19.58 2.74
N LEU A 733 -11.78 20.24 3.84
CA LEU A 733 -10.96 21.28 4.49
C LEU A 733 -11.01 21.14 6.02
N GLY A 734 -9.89 21.31 6.69
CA GLY A 734 -9.74 21.39 8.14
C GLY A 734 -8.65 22.40 8.52
N VAL A 735 -8.52 22.71 9.81
CA VAL A 735 -7.60 23.73 10.33
C VAL A 735 -6.82 23.27 11.56
N TRP A 736 -5.56 23.72 11.66
CA TRP A 736 -4.78 23.72 12.89
C TRP A 736 -5.08 25.01 13.66
N LEU A 737 -5.49 24.88 14.92
CA LEU A 737 -6.01 25.97 15.73
C LEU A 737 -5.35 25.98 17.10
N ILE A 738 -4.91 27.15 17.57
CA ILE A 738 -4.55 27.39 18.97
C ILE A 738 -5.76 28.04 19.64
N PRO A 739 -6.50 27.34 20.51
CA PRO A 739 -7.77 27.85 21.04
C PRO A 739 -7.57 29.05 21.99
N ASP A 740 -8.47 30.03 21.90
CA ASP A 740 -8.50 31.21 22.79
C ASP A 740 -9.34 30.97 24.08
N GLY A 741 -10.03 29.83 24.21
CA GLY A 741 -10.93 29.49 25.34
C GLY A 741 -11.72 28.19 25.14
N GLU A 742 -12.82 27.99 25.88
CA GLU A 742 -13.64 26.74 25.88
C GLU A 742 -14.56 26.55 24.65
N ASP A 743 -14.55 27.43 23.64
CA ASP A 743 -15.38 27.24 22.43
C ASP A 743 -14.81 26.12 21.54
N ALA A 744 -15.45 24.95 21.63
CA ALA A 744 -15.05 23.74 20.92
C ALA A 744 -15.37 23.74 19.41
N GLY A 745 -16.09 24.73 18.88
CA GLY A 745 -16.52 24.76 17.47
C GLY A 745 -17.60 23.73 17.15
N ASP A 746 -17.90 23.54 15.86
CA ASP A 746 -18.89 22.54 15.43
C ASP A 746 -18.26 21.15 15.28
N GLN A 747 -18.66 20.22 16.16
CA GLN A 747 -18.18 18.84 16.19
C GLN A 747 -19.11 17.85 15.48
N SER A 748 -20.24 18.29 14.91
CA SER A 748 -21.21 17.36 14.28
C SER A 748 -20.65 16.60 13.08
N PHE A 749 -19.55 17.07 12.50
CA PHE A 749 -18.82 16.42 11.40
C PHE A 749 -17.55 15.68 11.86
N LEU A 750 -17.23 15.73 13.15
CA LEU A 750 -16.06 15.08 13.74
C LEU A 750 -16.37 13.67 14.27
N ILE A 751 -17.63 13.23 14.23
CA ILE A 751 -18.06 11.95 14.78
C ILE A 751 -19.20 11.38 13.93
N GLU A 752 -18.87 10.50 12.99
CA GLU A 752 -19.66 9.30 12.68
C GLU A 752 -18.66 8.22 12.20
N GLN A 753 -18.53 7.18 13.03
CA GLN A 753 -17.60 6.04 12.90
C GLN A 753 -18.10 5.00 11.90
#